data_AF-A0A4U0W6N9-F1
#
_entry.id   AF-A0A4U0W6N9-F1
#
_cell.length_a   1.000
_cell.length_b   1.000
_cell.length_c   1.000
_cell.angle_alpha   90.00
_cell.angle_beta   90.00
_cell.angle_gamma   90.00
#
_symmetry.space_group_name_H-M   'P 1'
#
loop_
_entity.id
_entity.type
_entity.pdbx_description
1 polymer ?
#
loop_
_entity_poly.entity_id
_entity_poly.type
_entity_poly.pdbx_seq_one_letter_code
_entity_poly.pdbx_strand_id
1 'polypeptide(L)'
;MAAGVVSISSRKAHKAHFAAPSSVRRVIMSAPLSKELRAEHGTRSIPIRKDDEVKIVRGTYKGREGRVTTCQRKNFRIFVEGVSRDKGNGATVPIGVNASNVVITKLKLDKDRKNILSRKSTAQKSKSEDVEMKARVREMRSHAKRRFCSGFEHYDEVKMVPAAETGGGGAHAATPPVDQFRVSIPPQLALASSSASAAYVASLDWPAAANMGPLRGGTSERDGGGGGGGGYYASPTLFKSWSRSSSSQHSSPLLPANQYRRISIRTPRILSSGGGGGERGRAPLGWVGDFVRLGGARSKRSVAYFAAAVVLFFYFVTGARIWREDKSMRSFMRAGGFGLDYMGRTEDETTGVQHGGGGEDASTNGGERLPPVPVDGGLSKLCALFPWRKDCAEQLRQTRDPFQGLVYKEDRGHLFYPAVAAPDPPPSFGQPVRRATAADVEHQPHPIHYLIREGKQAWKAKVARQSKTLKEAVAEYERRYWRRPPKGFDHWFEFAKENEFVMIDEFDAMMDKVLPFLAVKPSTLAQRHEMIQFDKDFWIQDKTFTLELKGHGEVTELHGPMKNTNGRAQQMLDLTRKIGKFLPDMNITFTGHDVPWVTMSGETRAKHLVAAREGQVLPDDVSGDYNDDWKYDGWARICPPDSPMRKVASFDKRMASKQIYKPPKQRSFIRDHPKSMDLCYHPENQLLHGFSAWSGPRPGILYPLFVSTSTSLHSDMLISPVDQWDHTIQTDPAWEDKEHNKVVWRGTTTGADLTIDHMRKWSQRPRLCKLPFTSGSVELPFAPKDEPRVPGPMETFQARAQALARHWFDFRFLGEAKQCGDPAMCDSFEKDFLWDDWMDPAKQAEYKYVIDVDGNGWSGRFHRLMKSNSMVLKSTIFPEWYQDMIQPWVHYVPIQTDFSDLWTTMAFFAGDNLGQGAHDDLAKEIAMAGKDWAEKHWRWVDMEVYMYRLLLEYARMIHRPDNGLQAMDM
;
A
#
# COMPACT_ATOMS: atom_id res chain seq x y z
N MET A 1 -24.09 12.80 -22.52
CA MET A 1 -23.11 12.50 -23.59
C MET A 1 -21.84 12.03 -22.91
N ALA A 2 -21.31 10.85 -23.24
CA ALA A 2 -20.14 10.30 -22.55
C ALA A 2 -18.85 11.10 -22.88
N ALA A 3 -18.11 11.50 -21.85
CA ALA A 3 -16.74 11.98 -21.99
C ALA A 3 -15.80 10.76 -22.11
N GLY A 4 -15.37 10.46 -23.34
CA GLY A 4 -14.52 9.29 -23.59
C GLY A 4 -13.15 9.42 -22.91
N VAL A 5 -12.81 8.47 -22.04
CA VAL A 5 -11.53 8.40 -21.34
C VAL A 5 -10.38 8.31 -22.34
N VAL A 6 -9.53 9.35 -22.39
CA VAL A 6 -8.35 9.40 -23.27
C VAL A 6 -7.26 8.53 -22.67
N SER A 7 -7.06 7.33 -23.21
CA SER A 7 -5.98 6.45 -22.75
C SER A 7 -4.61 6.97 -23.19
N ILE A 8 -3.70 7.15 -22.24
CA ILE A 8 -2.29 7.52 -22.46
C ILE A 8 -1.55 6.44 -23.27
N SER A 9 -2.03 5.18 -23.25
CA SER A 9 -1.45 4.10 -24.04
C SER A 9 -1.75 4.27 -25.53
N SER A 10 -0.74 4.66 -26.30
CA SER A 10 -0.78 4.80 -27.77
C SER A 10 -1.42 3.58 -28.45
N ARG A 11 -1.10 2.35 -28.02
CA ARG A 11 -1.70 1.11 -28.55
C ARG A 11 -3.22 1.03 -28.33
N LYS A 12 -3.71 1.44 -27.16
CA LYS A 12 -5.16 1.47 -26.85
C LYS A 12 -5.86 2.59 -27.64
N ALA A 13 -5.26 3.78 -27.72
CA ALA A 13 -5.77 4.89 -28.52
C ALA A 13 -5.85 4.56 -30.03
N HIS A 14 -4.82 3.92 -30.57
CA HIS A 14 -4.77 3.48 -31.97
C HIS A 14 -5.87 2.43 -32.26
N LYS A 15 -6.03 1.41 -31.40
CA LYS A 15 -7.12 0.42 -31.54
C LYS A 15 -8.50 1.10 -31.51
N ALA A 16 -8.73 2.01 -30.57
CA ALA A 16 -9.99 2.76 -30.47
C ALA A 16 -10.28 3.62 -31.72
N HIS A 17 -9.26 4.29 -32.27
CA HIS A 17 -9.39 5.10 -33.48
C HIS A 17 -9.84 4.27 -34.69
N PHE A 18 -9.17 3.14 -34.97
CA PHE A 18 -9.47 2.33 -36.13
C PHE A 18 -10.70 1.42 -35.97
N ALA A 19 -11.10 1.07 -34.74
CA ALA A 19 -12.32 0.32 -34.44
C ALA A 19 -13.59 1.18 -34.31
N ALA A 20 -13.49 2.51 -34.26
CA ALA A 20 -14.62 3.41 -33.99
C ALA A 20 -15.82 3.19 -34.95
N PRO A 21 -17.09 3.27 -34.47
CA PRO A 21 -18.28 3.21 -35.33
C PRO A 21 -18.46 4.50 -36.15
N SER A 22 -19.26 4.44 -37.23
CA SER A 22 -19.44 5.54 -38.20
C SER A 22 -19.89 6.88 -37.57
N SER A 23 -20.71 6.82 -36.51
CA SER A 23 -21.14 7.96 -35.71
C SER A 23 -19.97 8.66 -35.00
N VAL A 24 -19.05 7.90 -34.42
CA VAL A 24 -17.83 8.41 -33.76
C VAL A 24 -16.82 8.88 -34.81
N ARG A 25 -16.65 8.17 -35.94
CA ARG A 25 -15.78 8.63 -37.05
C ARG A 25 -16.21 9.99 -37.61
N ARG A 26 -17.53 10.27 -37.69
CA ARG A 26 -18.06 11.59 -38.06
C ARG A 26 -17.54 12.70 -37.13
N VAL A 27 -17.38 12.43 -35.84
CA VAL A 27 -16.85 13.41 -34.86
C VAL A 27 -15.33 13.55 -34.96
N ILE A 28 -14.61 12.42 -35.11
CA ILE A 28 -13.15 12.40 -35.29
C ILE A 28 -12.73 13.16 -36.56
N MET A 29 -13.49 13.04 -37.65
CA MET A 29 -13.30 13.81 -38.89
C MET A 29 -13.81 15.26 -38.75
N SER A 30 -13.30 16.00 -37.75
CA SER A 30 -13.52 17.43 -37.59
C SER A 30 -12.36 18.24 -38.19
N ALA A 31 -12.68 19.29 -38.94
CA ALA A 31 -11.71 20.25 -39.45
C ALA A 31 -11.81 21.60 -38.69
N PRO A 32 -10.70 22.34 -38.51
CA PRO A 32 -10.71 23.71 -38.01
C PRO A 32 -11.43 24.67 -38.97
N LEU A 33 -12.11 25.68 -38.42
CA LEU A 33 -12.71 26.78 -39.20
C LEU A 33 -11.66 27.87 -39.55
N SER A 34 -11.96 28.75 -40.51
CA SER A 34 -11.16 29.96 -40.83
C SER A 34 -11.08 30.95 -39.64
N LYS A 35 -10.36 32.06 -39.77
CA LYS A 35 -10.35 33.08 -38.71
C LYS A 35 -11.71 33.76 -38.60
N GLU A 36 -12.30 34.19 -39.72
CA GLU A 36 -13.64 34.80 -39.76
C GLU A 36 -14.70 33.87 -39.15
N LEU A 37 -14.82 32.62 -39.64
CA LEU A 37 -15.83 31.67 -39.20
C LEU A 37 -15.70 31.26 -37.70
N ARG A 38 -14.51 31.41 -37.10
CA ARG A 38 -14.32 31.23 -35.65
C ARG A 38 -14.89 32.40 -34.85
N ALA A 39 -14.74 33.63 -35.34
CA ALA A 39 -15.30 34.81 -34.72
C ALA A 39 -16.83 34.81 -34.85
N GLU A 40 -17.35 34.55 -36.05
CA GLU A 40 -18.80 34.52 -36.35
C GLU A 40 -19.55 33.45 -35.53
N HIS A 41 -19.00 32.23 -35.41
CA HIS A 41 -19.70 31.11 -34.77
C HIS A 41 -19.15 30.69 -33.41
N GLY A 42 -18.19 31.45 -32.84
CA GLY A 42 -17.60 31.17 -31.52
C GLY A 42 -17.06 29.74 -31.34
N THR A 43 -16.59 29.09 -32.42
CA THR A 43 -16.34 27.64 -32.48
C THR A 43 -15.03 27.32 -33.19
N ARG A 44 -14.10 26.60 -32.54
CA ARG A 44 -12.78 26.28 -33.13
C ARG A 44 -12.80 25.29 -34.31
N SER A 45 -13.69 24.30 -34.31
CA SER A 45 -13.73 23.22 -35.31
C SER A 45 -15.09 22.51 -35.40
N ILE A 46 -15.39 21.87 -36.54
CA ILE A 46 -16.65 21.15 -36.78
C ILE A 46 -16.43 19.88 -37.64
N PRO A 47 -17.24 18.81 -37.47
CA PRO A 47 -17.32 17.70 -38.42
C PRO A 47 -17.47 18.15 -39.87
N ILE A 48 -16.57 17.70 -40.74
CA ILE A 48 -16.53 18.07 -42.16
C ILE A 48 -17.62 17.33 -42.95
N ARG A 49 -18.29 18.03 -43.88
CA ARG A 49 -19.39 17.51 -44.70
C ARG A 49 -19.05 17.61 -46.19
N LYS A 50 -19.85 16.93 -47.01
CA LYS A 50 -19.88 17.18 -48.46
C LYS A 50 -20.36 18.63 -48.70
N ASP A 51 -19.82 19.24 -49.74
CA ASP A 51 -20.06 20.61 -50.20
C ASP A 51 -19.57 21.73 -49.25
N ASP A 52 -18.74 21.41 -48.25
CA ASP A 52 -17.92 22.42 -47.56
C ASP A 52 -16.78 22.90 -48.48
N GLU A 53 -16.40 24.17 -48.40
CA GLU A 53 -15.21 24.70 -49.09
C GLU A 53 -14.02 24.73 -48.13
N VAL A 54 -12.88 24.22 -48.58
CA VAL A 54 -11.72 24.00 -47.72
C VAL A 54 -10.40 24.42 -48.37
N LYS A 55 -9.49 24.97 -47.56
CA LYS A 55 -8.10 25.24 -47.91
C LYS A 55 -7.19 24.17 -47.32
N ILE A 56 -6.35 23.54 -48.14
CA ILE A 56 -5.38 22.56 -47.69
C ILE A 56 -4.19 23.31 -47.08
N VAL A 57 -3.91 23.07 -45.79
CA VAL A 57 -2.85 23.76 -45.04
C VAL A 57 -1.62 22.88 -44.77
N ARG A 58 -1.72 21.56 -44.98
CA ARG A 58 -0.64 20.57 -44.73
C ARG A 58 -0.63 19.45 -45.77
N GLY A 59 0.57 18.96 -46.09
CA GLY A 59 0.80 17.90 -47.10
C GLY A 59 1.05 18.46 -48.51
N THR A 60 1.23 17.55 -49.48
CA THR A 60 1.68 17.85 -50.86
C THR A 60 0.84 18.88 -51.62
N TYR A 61 -0.45 18.95 -51.31
CA TYR A 61 -1.41 19.86 -51.97
C TYR A 61 -1.68 21.15 -51.17
N LYS A 62 -0.79 21.50 -50.23
CA LYS A 62 -0.87 22.75 -49.45
C LYS A 62 -1.04 23.96 -50.36
N GLY A 63 -1.92 24.88 -49.97
CA GLY A 63 -2.24 26.11 -50.70
C GLY A 63 -3.47 26.00 -51.60
N ARG A 64 -3.80 24.80 -52.11
CA ARG A 64 -5.01 24.59 -52.92
C ARG A 64 -6.28 24.77 -52.09
N GLU A 65 -7.30 25.34 -52.74
CA GLU A 65 -8.67 25.47 -52.23
C GLU A 65 -9.62 24.72 -53.16
N GLY A 66 -10.71 24.20 -52.60
CA GLY A 66 -11.74 23.50 -53.38
C GLY A 66 -12.89 22.99 -52.50
N ARG A 67 -13.95 22.50 -53.15
CA ARG A 67 -15.12 21.95 -52.48
C ARG A 67 -14.92 20.47 -52.12
N VAL A 68 -15.44 20.05 -50.97
CA VAL A 68 -15.36 18.65 -50.51
C VAL A 68 -16.41 17.81 -51.26
N THR A 69 -15.95 16.99 -52.19
CA THR A 69 -16.83 16.18 -53.06
C THR A 69 -17.36 14.92 -52.35
N THR A 70 -16.58 14.34 -51.44
CA THR A 70 -16.95 13.12 -50.68
C THR A 70 -16.16 12.97 -49.38
N CYS A 71 -16.81 12.53 -48.30
CA CYS A 71 -16.18 12.19 -47.01
C CYS A 71 -16.22 10.67 -46.75
N GLN A 72 -15.17 9.92 -47.10
CA GLN A 72 -15.08 8.48 -46.86
C GLN A 72 -14.70 8.15 -45.42
N ARG A 73 -15.71 7.99 -44.56
CA ARG A 73 -15.54 7.68 -43.12
C ARG A 73 -14.84 6.35 -42.84
N LYS A 74 -14.92 5.35 -43.72
CA LYS A 74 -14.22 4.05 -43.54
C LYS A 74 -12.71 4.23 -43.43
N ASN A 75 -12.14 5.14 -44.24
CA ASN A 75 -10.69 5.31 -44.41
C ASN A 75 -10.17 6.65 -43.84
N PHE A 76 -11.02 7.43 -43.15
CA PHE A 76 -10.73 8.78 -42.64
C PHE A 76 -10.20 9.77 -43.71
N ARG A 77 -10.67 9.65 -44.96
CA ARG A 77 -10.29 10.53 -46.07
C ARG A 77 -11.46 11.41 -46.54
N ILE A 78 -11.14 12.65 -46.89
CA ILE A 78 -11.99 13.54 -47.68
C ILE A 78 -11.41 13.68 -49.09
N PHE A 79 -12.25 13.90 -50.08
CA PHE A 79 -11.84 14.22 -51.45
C PHE A 79 -12.24 15.65 -51.75
N VAL A 80 -11.32 16.40 -52.37
CA VAL A 80 -11.45 17.83 -52.64
C VAL A 80 -11.36 18.04 -54.15
N GLU A 81 -12.22 18.88 -54.68
CA GLU A 81 -12.22 19.32 -56.07
C GLU A 81 -10.87 19.95 -56.45
N GLY A 82 -10.37 19.69 -57.67
CA GLY A 82 -9.03 20.11 -58.09
C GLY A 82 -7.85 19.34 -57.44
N VAL A 83 -8.12 18.24 -56.71
CA VAL A 83 -7.10 17.40 -56.06
C VAL A 83 -7.18 15.95 -56.56
N SER A 84 -6.74 15.76 -57.79
CA SER A 84 -6.57 14.47 -58.46
C SER A 84 -5.10 14.18 -58.80
N ARG A 85 -4.82 12.95 -59.22
CA ARG A 85 -3.62 12.55 -59.95
C ARG A 85 -4.01 11.61 -61.08
N ASP A 86 -3.34 11.76 -62.20
CA ASP A 86 -3.58 10.94 -63.37
C ASP A 86 -2.85 9.58 -63.24
N LYS A 87 -3.41 8.59 -63.93
CA LYS A 87 -2.79 7.28 -64.12
C LYS A 87 -2.20 7.19 -65.52
N GLY A 88 -1.24 6.28 -65.71
CA GLY A 88 -0.65 6.00 -67.03
C GLY A 88 -1.61 5.46 -68.09
N ASN A 89 -2.89 5.22 -67.75
CA ASN A 89 -3.97 4.90 -68.68
C ASN A 89 -4.91 6.09 -68.96
N GLY A 90 -4.47 7.33 -68.74
CA GLY A 90 -5.23 8.57 -68.99
C GLY A 90 -6.35 8.86 -67.98
N ALA A 91 -6.72 7.91 -67.10
CA ALA A 91 -7.79 8.10 -66.14
C ALA A 91 -7.34 8.95 -64.94
N THR A 92 -8.04 10.05 -64.67
CA THR A 92 -7.82 10.90 -63.50
C THR A 92 -8.43 10.25 -62.25
N VAL A 93 -7.74 10.31 -61.10
CA VAL A 93 -8.21 9.71 -59.83
C VAL A 93 -8.11 10.73 -58.69
N PRO A 94 -9.19 10.97 -57.93
CA PRO A 94 -9.18 11.94 -56.84
C PRO A 94 -8.35 11.43 -55.65
N ILE A 95 -7.57 12.31 -55.01
CA ILE A 95 -6.69 11.96 -53.89
C ILE A 95 -7.36 12.26 -52.55
N GLY A 96 -7.31 11.26 -51.66
CA GLY A 96 -7.86 11.38 -50.30
C GLY A 96 -6.96 12.22 -49.39
N VAL A 97 -7.44 13.38 -48.96
CA VAL A 97 -6.82 14.25 -47.95
C VAL A 97 -7.32 13.85 -46.54
N ASN A 98 -6.61 14.19 -45.47
CA ASN A 98 -7.09 14.02 -44.09
C ASN A 98 -7.79 15.32 -43.61
N ALA A 99 -8.91 15.21 -42.90
CA ALA A 99 -9.66 16.34 -42.36
C ALA A 99 -8.84 17.24 -41.40
N SER A 100 -7.80 16.71 -40.76
CA SER A 100 -6.88 17.49 -39.91
C SER A 100 -5.88 18.35 -40.69
N ASN A 101 -5.76 18.16 -42.01
CA ASN A 101 -4.83 18.89 -42.88
C ASN A 101 -5.50 20.03 -43.67
N VAL A 102 -6.79 20.29 -43.44
CA VAL A 102 -7.55 21.35 -44.12
C VAL A 102 -8.17 22.33 -43.12
N VAL A 103 -8.46 23.54 -43.58
CA VAL A 103 -9.25 24.57 -42.87
C VAL A 103 -10.50 24.82 -43.68
N ILE A 104 -11.67 24.82 -43.04
CA ILE A 104 -12.93 25.17 -43.71
C ILE A 104 -12.99 26.69 -43.91
N THR A 105 -13.17 27.13 -45.17
CA THR A 105 -13.29 28.53 -45.58
C THR A 105 -14.73 28.97 -45.75
N LYS A 106 -15.64 28.10 -46.26
CA LYS A 106 -17.09 28.30 -46.23
C LYS A 106 -17.83 27.04 -45.78
N LEU A 107 -18.90 27.22 -45.00
CA LEU A 107 -19.70 26.14 -44.41
C LEU A 107 -21.01 25.93 -45.18
N LYS A 108 -21.32 24.69 -45.56
CA LYS A 108 -22.70 24.35 -45.97
C LYS A 108 -23.62 24.37 -44.73
N LEU A 109 -24.43 25.40 -44.56
CA LEU A 109 -25.35 25.51 -43.40
C LEU A 109 -26.64 24.70 -43.62
N ASP A 110 -27.00 23.92 -42.60
CA ASP A 110 -28.26 23.17 -42.50
C ASP A 110 -28.78 23.21 -41.05
N LYS A 111 -30.02 22.76 -40.80
CA LYS A 111 -30.68 22.83 -39.48
C LYS A 111 -29.84 22.16 -38.38
N ASP A 112 -29.35 20.95 -38.64
CA ASP A 112 -28.42 20.22 -37.75
C ASP A 112 -27.13 21.01 -37.50
N ARG A 113 -26.57 21.66 -38.52
CA ARG A 113 -25.31 22.40 -38.40
C ARG A 113 -25.47 23.68 -37.59
N LYS A 114 -26.58 24.43 -37.78
CA LYS A 114 -26.93 25.57 -36.93
C LYS A 114 -27.06 25.13 -35.46
N ASN A 115 -27.74 24.01 -35.20
CA ASN A 115 -27.86 23.42 -33.85
C ASN A 115 -26.54 22.93 -33.25
N ILE A 116 -25.58 22.47 -34.07
CA ILE A 116 -24.24 22.09 -33.61
C ILE A 116 -23.40 23.32 -33.27
N LEU A 117 -23.52 24.41 -34.05
CA LEU A 117 -22.79 25.66 -33.84
C LEU A 117 -23.29 26.39 -32.58
N SER A 118 -24.61 26.56 -32.41
CA SER A 118 -25.18 27.19 -31.21
C SER A 118 -24.82 26.44 -29.93
N ARG A 119 -24.96 25.10 -29.90
CA ARG A 119 -24.57 24.29 -28.74
C ARG A 119 -23.06 24.37 -28.43
N LYS A 120 -22.21 24.61 -29.44
CA LYS A 120 -20.77 24.79 -29.22
C LYS A 120 -20.40 26.20 -28.75
N SER A 121 -21.08 27.25 -29.23
CA SER A 121 -20.81 28.62 -28.78
C SER A 121 -21.23 28.84 -27.33
N THR A 122 -22.40 28.33 -26.90
CA THR A 122 -22.81 28.35 -25.48
C THR A 122 -21.80 27.62 -24.59
N ALA A 123 -21.30 26.45 -25.03
CA ALA A 123 -20.28 25.68 -24.31
C ALA A 123 -18.86 26.27 -24.38
N GLN A 124 -18.63 27.31 -25.20
CA GLN A 124 -17.44 28.15 -25.11
C GLN A 124 -17.64 29.35 -24.18
N LYS A 125 -18.83 29.98 -24.15
CA LYS A 125 -19.15 31.07 -23.21
C LYS A 125 -19.01 30.66 -21.75
N SER A 126 -19.65 29.55 -21.36
CA SER A 126 -19.54 29.03 -19.98
C SER A 126 -18.10 28.64 -19.60
N LYS A 127 -17.25 28.31 -20.57
CA LYS A 127 -15.82 28.07 -20.35
C LYS A 127 -14.97 29.34 -20.25
N SER A 128 -15.33 30.44 -20.91
CA SER A 128 -14.69 31.74 -20.64
C SER A 128 -15.08 32.25 -19.26
N GLU A 129 -16.36 32.17 -18.90
CA GLU A 129 -16.90 32.58 -17.60
C GLU A 129 -16.23 31.78 -16.45
N ASP A 130 -16.14 30.45 -16.57
CA ASP A 130 -15.47 29.58 -15.60
C ASP A 130 -13.94 29.83 -15.49
N VAL A 131 -13.28 30.25 -16.57
CA VAL A 131 -11.85 30.65 -16.55
C VAL A 131 -11.68 32.03 -15.91
N GLU A 132 -12.55 32.99 -16.21
CA GLU A 132 -12.51 34.33 -15.62
C GLU A 132 -12.82 34.29 -14.12
N MET A 133 -13.80 33.47 -13.70
CA MET A 133 -14.10 33.20 -12.30
C MET A 133 -12.88 32.62 -11.58
N LYS A 134 -12.14 31.70 -12.21
CA LYS A 134 -10.89 31.14 -11.66
C LYS A 134 -9.73 32.15 -11.63
N ALA A 135 -9.68 33.09 -12.57
CA ALA A 135 -8.74 34.22 -12.52
C ALA A 135 -9.06 35.14 -11.34
N ARG A 136 -10.32 35.60 -11.21
CA ARG A 136 -10.79 36.43 -10.10
C ARG A 136 -10.58 35.75 -8.73
N VAL A 137 -10.82 34.44 -8.61
CA VAL A 137 -10.53 33.68 -7.38
C VAL A 137 -9.03 33.60 -7.08
N ARG A 138 -8.16 33.47 -8.09
CA ARG A 138 -6.69 33.53 -7.92
C ARG A 138 -6.24 34.92 -7.47
N GLU A 139 -6.87 35.96 -8.01
CA GLU A 139 -6.60 37.36 -7.68
C GLU A 139 -7.06 37.73 -6.27
N MET A 140 -8.27 37.33 -5.87
CA MET A 140 -8.76 37.42 -4.49
C MET A 140 -7.85 36.67 -3.51
N ARG A 141 -7.36 35.47 -3.86
CA ARG A 141 -6.36 34.74 -3.06
C ARG A 141 -5.04 35.52 -2.94
N SER A 142 -4.62 36.24 -3.98
CA SER A 142 -3.45 37.14 -3.91
C SER A 142 -3.68 38.38 -3.04
N HIS A 143 -4.93 38.83 -2.92
CA HIS A 143 -5.32 40.01 -2.14
C HIS A 143 -5.49 39.67 -0.65
N ALA A 144 -6.11 38.52 -0.36
CA ALA A 144 -6.16 37.94 0.99
C ALA A 144 -4.75 37.64 1.51
N LYS A 145 -3.89 37.00 0.69
CA LYS A 145 -2.49 36.73 1.08
C LYS A 145 -1.63 37.99 1.25
N ARG A 146 -2.02 39.13 0.67
CA ARG A 146 -1.40 40.43 0.96
C ARG A 146 -1.92 41.04 2.27
N ARG A 147 -3.23 41.04 2.51
CA ARG A 147 -3.81 41.50 3.79
C ARG A 147 -3.35 40.69 5.01
N PHE A 148 -3.03 39.41 4.85
CA PHE A 148 -2.54 38.55 5.94
C PHE A 148 -1.05 38.78 6.30
N CYS A 149 -0.35 39.70 5.63
CA CYS A 149 1.06 40.02 5.89
C CYS A 149 1.29 41.48 6.32
N SER A 150 0.23 42.20 6.69
CA SER A 150 0.31 43.60 7.14
C SER A 150 -0.85 43.94 8.10
N GLY A 151 -0.59 43.88 9.41
CA GLY A 151 -1.54 44.35 10.42
C GLY A 151 -1.67 43.44 11.64
N PHE A 152 -0.68 43.46 12.53
CA PHE A 152 -0.93 43.25 13.96
C PHE A 152 0.16 43.89 14.83
N GLU A 153 0.07 45.20 15.06
CA GLU A 153 0.75 45.85 16.17
C GLU A 153 -0.02 47.11 16.59
N HIS A 154 0.06 47.45 17.88
CA HIS A 154 -0.60 48.57 18.57
C HIS A 154 -2.13 48.68 18.44
N TYR A 155 -2.82 48.19 19.48
CA TYR A 155 -3.83 49.01 20.15
C TYR A 155 -3.10 49.82 21.23
N ASP A 156 -3.38 51.12 21.31
CA ASP A 156 -3.21 51.90 22.54
C ASP A 156 -4.24 53.06 22.56
N GLU A 157 -4.46 53.66 23.74
CA GLU A 157 -5.83 54.08 24.12
C GLU A 157 -6.11 55.61 24.17
N VAL A 158 -7.40 55.96 24.14
CA VAL A 158 -8.05 57.24 24.54
C VAL A 158 -7.82 58.51 23.68
N LYS A 159 -8.88 58.97 22.99
CA LYS A 159 -9.49 60.32 23.23
C LYS A 159 -10.83 60.62 22.51
N MET A 160 -11.84 60.86 23.36
CA MET A 160 -13.02 61.74 23.30
C MET A 160 -13.72 62.18 21.98
N VAL A 161 -15.05 62.12 22.07
CA VAL A 161 -16.11 62.70 21.21
C VAL A 161 -16.11 64.24 21.21
N PRO A 162 -16.44 64.90 20.08
CA PRO A 162 -17.66 65.74 20.00
C PRO A 162 -18.56 65.39 18.79
N ALA A 163 -19.75 66.00 18.71
CA ALA A 163 -20.80 65.68 17.74
C ALA A 163 -21.28 66.88 16.87
N ALA A 164 -21.90 66.58 15.73
CA ALA A 164 -22.74 67.42 14.86
C ALA A 164 -23.56 66.45 13.95
N GLU A 165 -24.89 66.51 13.81
CA GLU A 165 -25.72 67.47 13.04
C GLU A 165 -25.53 67.35 11.50
N THR A 166 -26.54 67.33 10.61
CA THR A 166 -28.02 67.56 10.69
C THR A 166 -28.78 66.98 9.47
N GLY A 167 -30.07 66.61 9.64
CA GLY A 167 -31.13 66.60 8.58
C GLY A 167 -31.11 65.49 7.51
N GLY A 168 -32.20 65.18 6.78
CA GLY A 168 -33.61 65.62 6.93
C GLY A 168 -34.49 65.39 5.68
N GLY A 169 -35.67 64.74 5.82
CA GLY A 169 -36.66 64.46 4.74
C GLY A 169 -36.45 63.12 4.01
N GLY A 170 -37.46 62.41 3.45
CA GLY A 170 -38.91 62.65 3.30
C GLY A 170 -39.36 62.37 1.84
N ALA A 171 -40.51 61.75 1.50
CA ALA A 171 -41.59 61.09 2.26
C ALA A 171 -42.43 60.14 1.34
N HIS A 172 -43.55 59.59 1.85
CA HIS A 172 -44.61 58.80 1.18
C HIS A 172 -44.34 57.30 0.84
N ALA A 173 -45.37 56.45 0.65
CA ALA A 173 -46.41 55.95 1.60
C ALA A 173 -47.44 55.01 0.90
N ALA A 174 -47.63 53.77 1.37
CA ALA A 174 -48.84 52.92 1.19
C ALA A 174 -48.78 51.60 2.00
N THR A 175 -49.92 51.09 2.50
CA THR A 175 -50.11 49.87 3.34
C THR A 175 -51.57 49.36 3.26
N PRO A 176 -52.00 48.21 3.84
CA PRO A 176 -51.32 46.97 4.26
C PRO A 176 -51.72 45.83 3.26
N PRO A 177 -52.59 44.80 3.51
CA PRO A 177 -52.91 43.89 4.67
C PRO A 177 -51.82 42.81 4.96
N VAL A 178 -51.83 41.90 5.97
CA VAL A 178 -52.76 41.49 7.08
C VAL A 178 -53.82 40.41 6.69
N ASP A 179 -54.11 39.31 7.39
CA ASP A 179 -53.87 38.80 8.78
C ASP A 179 -52.95 37.55 8.86
N GLN A 180 -52.20 37.22 9.94
CA GLN A 180 -52.50 36.83 11.35
C GLN A 180 -53.20 35.44 11.48
N PHE A 181 -52.95 34.61 12.51
CA PHE A 181 -52.31 34.76 13.83
C PHE A 181 -51.30 33.62 14.12
N ARG A 182 -50.61 33.44 15.28
CA ARG A 182 -49.90 34.27 16.31
C ARG A 182 -49.77 33.42 17.61
N VAL A 183 -48.99 33.84 18.63
CA VAL A 183 -48.91 33.28 20.02
C VAL A 183 -48.15 31.92 20.13
N SER A 184 -47.26 31.62 21.11
CA SER A 184 -46.48 32.41 22.09
C SER A 184 -45.29 31.62 22.69
N ILE A 185 -44.50 32.27 23.55
CA ILE A 185 -43.45 31.76 24.50
C ILE A 185 -43.98 32.01 25.96
N PRO A 186 -43.24 32.02 27.11
CA PRO A 186 -41.86 31.63 27.55
C PRO A 186 -41.86 30.79 28.90
N PRO A 187 -40.83 30.75 29.81
CA PRO A 187 -39.39 30.39 29.71
C PRO A 187 -38.80 29.56 30.92
N GLN A 188 -37.45 29.48 31.02
CA GLN A 188 -36.58 29.37 32.24
C GLN A 188 -36.47 28.02 33.01
N LEU A 189 -35.38 27.70 33.75
CA LEU A 189 -33.91 27.99 33.66
C LEU A 189 -33.11 27.05 34.64
N ALA A 190 -31.79 26.93 34.44
CA ALA A 190 -30.71 26.71 35.43
C ALA A 190 -30.46 25.34 36.14
N LEU A 191 -29.33 24.71 35.72
CA LEU A 191 -28.15 24.33 36.53
C LEU A 191 -28.18 23.21 37.60
N ALA A 192 -26.93 22.81 37.97
CA ALA A 192 -26.51 21.82 38.98
C ALA A 192 -26.79 20.32 38.67
N SER A 193 -26.03 19.35 39.19
CA SER A 193 -24.58 19.07 39.25
C SER A 193 -24.36 17.81 40.13
N SER A 194 -23.14 17.26 40.15
CA SER A 194 -22.57 16.36 41.18
C SER A 194 -23.21 14.97 41.45
N SER A 195 -22.43 13.95 41.06
CA SER A 195 -21.89 12.87 41.92
C SER A 195 -22.73 11.68 42.43
N ALA A 196 -22.13 10.49 42.21
CA ALA A 196 -21.87 9.43 43.19
C ALA A 196 -22.97 8.40 43.57
N SER A 197 -22.72 7.17 43.10
CA SER A 197 -22.52 5.95 43.92
C SER A 197 -23.69 5.18 44.56
N ALA A 198 -23.58 3.86 44.37
CA ALA A 198 -23.95 2.79 45.30
C ALA A 198 -25.44 2.49 45.58
N ALA A 199 -25.90 1.42 44.90
CA ALA A 199 -26.62 0.26 45.45
C ALA A 199 -27.59 0.43 46.63
N TYR A 200 -28.83 -0.04 46.41
CA TYR A 200 -29.57 -0.76 47.45
C TYR A 200 -30.33 -1.95 46.85
N VAL A 201 -30.44 -3.04 47.62
CA VAL A 201 -31.25 -4.21 47.28
C VAL A 201 -32.52 -4.19 48.15
N ALA A 202 -33.69 -4.20 47.53
CA ALA A 202 -34.96 -4.48 48.20
C ALA A 202 -35.95 -5.11 47.23
N SER A 203 -36.40 -6.33 47.55
CA SER A 203 -37.56 -7.00 46.96
C SER A 203 -38.86 -6.45 47.55
N LEU A 204 -39.96 -6.44 46.79
CA LEU A 204 -41.33 -6.69 47.30
C LEU A 204 -42.36 -6.88 46.15
N ASP A 205 -42.94 -8.07 46.12
CA ASP A 205 -44.30 -8.51 45.75
C ASP A 205 -45.09 -7.95 44.53
N TRP A 206 -45.29 -8.87 43.57
CA TRP A 206 -46.58 -9.35 42.99
C TRP A 206 -47.86 -8.50 43.17
N PRO A 207 -48.71 -8.38 42.12
CA PRO A 207 -49.75 -9.41 41.97
C PRO A 207 -50.10 -9.87 40.53
N ALA A 208 -49.91 -11.18 40.31
CA ALA A 208 -50.89 -12.16 39.82
C ALA A 208 -51.77 -11.97 38.54
N ALA A 209 -51.77 -13.07 37.75
CA ALA A 209 -52.95 -13.77 37.18
C ALA A 209 -53.53 -13.40 35.79
N ALA A 210 -53.08 -14.15 34.76
CA ALA A 210 -53.90 -15.16 34.05
C ALA A 210 -52.94 -16.16 33.35
N ASN A 211 -52.89 -17.45 33.71
CA ASN A 211 -53.82 -18.55 33.34
C ASN A 211 -53.95 -18.77 31.82
N MET A 212 -53.76 -19.96 31.24
CA MET A 212 -53.30 -21.30 31.66
C MET A 212 -52.70 -21.98 30.40
N GLY A 213 -52.00 -23.12 30.37
CA GLY A 213 -51.70 -24.18 31.35
C GLY A 213 -51.50 -25.50 30.56
N PRO A 214 -50.34 -26.19 30.61
CA PRO A 214 -50.01 -27.26 29.65
C PRO A 214 -50.33 -28.68 30.18
N LEU A 215 -50.38 -29.67 29.28
CA LEU A 215 -50.37 -31.10 29.63
C LEU A 215 -49.42 -31.94 28.75
N ARG A 216 -48.83 -32.98 29.36
CA ARG A 216 -48.04 -34.06 28.75
C ARG A 216 -48.86 -35.37 28.75
N GLY A 217 -48.59 -36.31 27.83
CA GLY A 217 -48.94 -37.72 28.03
C GLY A 217 -48.96 -38.59 26.76
N GLY A 218 -48.54 -39.86 26.88
CA GLY A 218 -48.61 -40.92 25.84
C GLY A 218 -47.55 -40.81 24.72
N THR A 219 -46.77 -41.80 24.27
CA THR A 219 -46.71 -43.29 24.29
C THR A 219 -47.45 -44.06 23.19
N SER A 220 -46.75 -45.11 22.71
CA SER A 220 -47.20 -46.34 22.02
C SER A 220 -47.80 -46.30 20.60
N GLU A 221 -47.03 -46.92 19.69
CA GLU A 221 -47.42 -47.94 18.68
C GLU A 221 -48.11 -47.59 17.35
N ARG A 222 -47.55 -48.23 16.28
CA ARG A 222 -48.16 -49.05 15.20
C ARG A 222 -49.64 -48.84 14.83
N ASP A 223 -50.08 -48.99 13.57
CA ASP A 223 -49.56 -49.85 12.48
C ASP A 223 -50.12 -49.44 11.08
N GLY A 224 -49.81 -50.20 10.03
CA GLY A 224 -50.76 -50.43 8.90
C GLY A 224 -50.70 -49.51 7.66
N GLY A 225 -50.00 -49.93 6.60
CA GLY A 225 -49.82 -49.23 5.31
C GLY A 225 -51.03 -49.18 4.33
N GLY A 226 -50.78 -48.70 3.10
CA GLY A 226 -51.87 -48.46 2.11
C GLY A 226 -51.50 -47.97 0.68
N GLY A 227 -50.37 -48.42 0.11
CA GLY A 227 -49.82 -48.20 -1.25
C GLY A 227 -50.55 -47.37 -2.35
N GLY A 228 -49.81 -46.52 -3.09
CA GLY A 228 -50.37 -45.66 -4.16
C GLY A 228 -49.50 -45.21 -5.35
N GLY A 229 -48.21 -45.56 -5.44
CA GLY A 229 -47.37 -45.58 -6.68
C GLY A 229 -47.11 -44.29 -7.52
N GLY A 230 -45.84 -43.86 -7.58
CA GLY A 230 -45.22 -43.25 -8.78
C GLY A 230 -44.56 -41.87 -8.63
N GLY A 231 -43.32 -41.66 -9.14
CA GLY A 231 -42.88 -40.30 -9.51
C GLY A 231 -41.43 -39.79 -9.28
N TYR A 232 -40.37 -40.61 -9.27
CA TYR A 232 -38.95 -40.20 -9.56
C TYR A 232 -38.25 -39.09 -8.73
N TYR A 233 -37.19 -39.50 -7.99
CA TYR A 233 -35.98 -38.74 -7.57
C TYR A 233 -36.15 -37.30 -7.02
N ALA A 234 -36.07 -37.00 -5.73
CA ALA A 234 -35.34 -37.61 -4.58
C ALA A 234 -33.81 -37.40 -4.56
N SER A 235 -33.39 -36.50 -3.66
CA SER A 235 -32.05 -36.47 -3.03
C SER A 235 -31.94 -37.57 -1.98
N PRO A 236 -30.72 -38.02 -1.63
CA PRO A 236 -30.47 -38.55 -0.29
C PRO A 236 -29.23 -37.95 0.38
N THR A 237 -29.44 -37.20 1.45
CA THR A 237 -28.48 -37.14 2.57
C THR A 237 -28.57 -38.42 3.39
N LEU A 238 -27.45 -39.03 3.75
CA LEU A 238 -27.24 -39.76 5.03
C LEU A 238 -25.85 -40.43 5.06
N PHE A 239 -25.02 -40.10 6.06
CA PHE A 239 -24.39 -41.10 6.92
C PHE A 239 -23.71 -40.46 8.15
N LYS A 240 -24.33 -40.61 9.31
CA LYS A 240 -23.65 -40.73 10.61
C LYS A 240 -23.44 -42.24 10.83
N SER A 241 -22.36 -42.74 11.41
CA SER A 241 -21.22 -42.08 12.09
C SER A 241 -20.06 -43.08 12.23
N TRP A 242 -18.83 -42.59 12.40
CA TRP A 242 -17.90 -43.05 13.45
C TRP A 242 -16.79 -42.00 13.63
N SER A 243 -16.21 -41.90 14.83
CA SER A 243 -15.22 -40.87 15.15
C SER A 243 -14.04 -41.42 15.95
N ARG A 244 -12.82 -41.24 15.44
CA ARG A 244 -11.56 -41.03 16.19
C ARG A 244 -10.36 -40.87 15.25
N SER A 245 -9.34 -40.17 15.77
CA SER A 245 -7.91 -40.25 15.42
C SER A 245 -7.47 -40.12 13.94
N SER A 246 -7.01 -38.91 13.61
CA SER A 246 -5.67 -38.59 13.03
C SER A 246 -5.20 -39.16 11.67
N SER A 247 -4.28 -38.39 11.06
CA SER A 247 -3.32 -38.72 9.98
C SER A 247 -3.79 -38.64 8.51
N SER A 248 -3.15 -37.72 7.79
CA SER A 248 -2.56 -37.80 6.42
C SER A 248 -3.16 -38.70 5.30
N GLN A 249 -3.11 -38.15 4.08
CA GLN A 249 -3.32 -38.82 2.76
C GLN A 249 -4.77 -39.27 2.49
N HIS A 250 -5.32 -39.29 1.26
CA HIS A 250 -4.97 -38.70 -0.05
C HIS A 250 -6.33 -38.36 -0.76
N SER A 251 -6.55 -38.06 -2.04
CA SER A 251 -5.86 -38.30 -3.33
C SER A 251 -6.32 -37.27 -4.39
N SER A 252 -5.62 -37.20 -5.53
CA SER A 252 -6.25 -36.79 -6.82
C SER A 252 -6.84 -38.04 -7.53
N PRO A 253 -7.91 -37.93 -8.34
CA PRO A 253 -8.59 -39.08 -8.93
C PRO A 253 -7.79 -39.74 -10.08
N LEU A 254 -7.95 -41.06 -10.20
CA LEU A 254 -7.31 -41.90 -11.23
C LEU A 254 -8.18 -42.02 -12.50
N LEU A 255 -7.53 -42.26 -13.64
CA LEU A 255 -8.16 -42.78 -14.86
C LEU A 255 -8.07 -44.32 -14.89
N PRO A 256 -8.97 -45.01 -15.62
CA PRO A 256 -9.26 -46.43 -15.38
C PRO A 256 -8.22 -47.42 -15.93
N ALA A 257 -8.18 -48.59 -15.32
CA ALA A 257 -7.24 -49.68 -15.61
C ALA A 257 -7.65 -50.57 -16.80
N ASN A 258 -6.71 -51.34 -17.33
CA ASN A 258 -7.05 -52.63 -17.98
C ASN A 258 -5.90 -53.65 -18.00
N GLN A 259 -6.29 -54.92 -18.14
CA GLN A 259 -5.54 -56.13 -18.50
C GLN A 259 -4.58 -56.80 -17.49
N TYR A 260 -4.89 -58.08 -17.27
CA TYR A 260 -4.22 -59.10 -16.48
C TYR A 260 -2.81 -59.48 -16.97
N ARG A 261 -1.95 -59.95 -16.05
CA ARG A 261 -1.55 -61.38 -15.98
C ARG A 261 -0.79 -61.73 -14.69
N ARG A 262 -1.08 -62.91 -14.12
CA ARG A 262 -0.17 -63.63 -13.20
C ARG A 262 0.90 -64.35 -14.01
N ILE A 263 2.12 -64.44 -13.49
CA ILE A 263 3.05 -65.59 -13.57
C ILE A 263 4.03 -65.47 -12.39
N SER A 264 4.71 -66.57 -12.03
CA SER A 264 5.55 -66.71 -10.84
C SER A 264 6.95 -67.23 -11.22
N ILE A 265 7.76 -67.54 -10.20
CA ILE A 265 8.95 -68.43 -10.21
C ILE A 265 10.34 -67.76 -10.31
N ARG A 266 11.02 -67.78 -9.15
CA ARG A 266 12.46 -68.01 -8.84
C ARG A 266 13.59 -67.16 -9.47
N THR A 267 14.51 -66.80 -8.57
CA THR A 267 15.89 -66.37 -8.80
C THR A 267 16.81 -67.48 -9.34
N PRO A 268 17.90 -67.10 -10.04
CA PRO A 268 19.15 -67.86 -10.04
C PRO A 268 20.38 -67.00 -9.70
N ARG A 269 20.74 -66.99 -8.41
CA ARG A 269 22.02 -67.43 -7.80
C ARG A 269 23.36 -67.44 -8.61
N ILE A 270 24.45 -67.13 -7.89
CA ILE A 270 25.91 -67.42 -8.12
C ILE A 270 26.59 -66.77 -9.38
N LEU A 271 27.86 -66.35 -9.42
CA LEU A 271 29.14 -66.83 -8.83
C LEU A 271 30.13 -65.70 -8.42
N SER A 272 30.88 -65.96 -7.32
CA SER A 272 32.33 -65.75 -7.00
C SER A 272 33.23 -64.76 -7.78
N SER A 273 34.37 -64.26 -7.26
CA SER A 273 35.26 -64.61 -6.12
C SER A 273 36.02 -63.35 -5.62
N GLY A 274 36.81 -63.33 -4.52
CA GLY A 274 37.03 -64.29 -3.43
C GLY A 274 38.38 -64.05 -2.69
N GLY A 275 38.40 -64.21 -1.36
CA GLY A 275 39.60 -64.16 -0.50
C GLY A 275 40.03 -62.76 -0.01
N GLY A 276 40.62 -62.59 1.19
CA GLY A 276 40.78 -63.59 2.26
C GLY A 276 41.73 -63.14 3.40
N GLY A 277 41.38 -63.46 4.66
CA GLY A 277 42.13 -63.12 5.89
C GLY A 277 41.83 -61.71 6.43
N GLY A 278 41.72 -61.47 7.75
CA GLY A 278 41.85 -62.32 8.94
C GLY A 278 42.39 -61.47 10.11
N GLU A 279 42.00 -61.61 11.39
CA GLU A 279 41.12 -62.59 12.05
C GLU A 279 40.57 -62.01 13.39
N ARG A 280 39.50 -62.63 13.92
CA ARG A 280 39.07 -62.75 15.35
C ARG A 280 39.11 -61.53 16.30
N GLY A 281 37.99 -61.31 17.03
CA GLY A 281 38.01 -60.61 18.33
C GLY A 281 36.62 -60.33 18.90
N ARG A 282 36.20 -61.02 19.97
CA ARG A 282 34.89 -60.80 20.60
C ARG A 282 34.91 -59.59 21.56
N ALA A 283 33.76 -58.93 21.58
CA ALA A 283 33.13 -58.15 22.65
C ALA A 283 33.20 -58.82 24.07
N PRO A 284 32.73 -58.21 25.18
CA PRO A 284 31.81 -57.06 25.25
C PRO A 284 31.97 -56.05 26.43
N LEU A 285 30.99 -55.14 26.55
CA LEU A 285 30.43 -54.52 27.77
C LEU A 285 31.35 -53.74 28.73
N GLY A 286 31.06 -52.43 28.84
CA GLY A 286 31.69 -51.50 29.78
C GLY A 286 31.02 -51.40 31.15
N TRP A 287 31.08 -50.21 31.76
CA TRP A 287 30.40 -49.92 33.03
C TRP A 287 30.07 -48.42 33.20
N VAL A 288 29.17 -48.13 34.13
CA VAL A 288 28.76 -46.79 34.58
C VAL A 288 29.27 -46.58 36.01
N GLY A 289 29.64 -45.35 36.40
CA GLY A 289 30.13 -45.09 37.76
C GLY A 289 30.35 -43.61 38.07
N ASP A 290 29.33 -42.96 38.61
CA ASP A 290 29.45 -41.66 39.29
C ASP A 290 30.08 -41.80 40.69
N PHE A 291 30.15 -40.67 41.41
CA PHE A 291 30.37 -40.50 42.86
C PHE A 291 31.79 -40.28 43.42
N VAL A 292 32.16 -38.99 43.46
CA VAL A 292 32.15 -38.17 44.71
C VAL A 292 33.31 -38.29 45.75
N ARG A 293 34.00 -37.14 45.89
CA ARG A 293 34.55 -36.46 47.10
C ARG A 293 35.90 -36.86 47.76
N LEU A 294 36.64 -35.76 48.01
CA LEU A 294 37.45 -35.41 49.20
C LEU A 294 38.81 -36.10 49.46
N GLY A 295 39.86 -35.29 49.33
CA GLY A 295 41.21 -35.52 49.84
C GLY A 295 42.07 -34.27 49.57
N GLY A 296 42.16 -33.35 50.54
CA GLY A 296 42.69 -32.00 50.31
C GLY A 296 44.17 -31.81 50.66
N ALA A 297 44.81 -30.83 50.03
CA ALA A 297 46.17 -30.35 50.38
C ALA A 297 46.20 -28.81 50.51
N ARG A 298 47.06 -28.30 51.39
CA ARG A 298 47.19 -26.86 51.70
C ARG A 298 48.31 -26.22 50.87
N SER A 299 48.12 -24.99 50.38
CA SER A 299 49.07 -23.90 50.65
C SER A 299 48.47 -22.51 50.32
N LYS A 300 49.18 -21.44 50.73
CA LYS A 300 48.64 -20.10 51.01
C LYS A 300 48.93 -19.07 49.91
N ARG A 301 47.96 -18.16 49.71
CA ARG A 301 48.06 -16.77 49.17
C ARG A 301 48.43 -16.64 47.67
N SER A 302 47.79 -15.81 46.85
CA SER A 302 47.04 -14.54 47.03
C SER A 302 47.90 -13.25 47.12
N VAL A 303 48.76 -13.00 46.12
CA VAL A 303 49.19 -11.64 45.70
C VAL A 303 49.33 -11.61 44.17
N ALA A 304 48.35 -11.04 43.46
CA ALA A 304 48.42 -10.82 42.00
C ALA A 304 47.43 -9.76 41.46
N TYR A 305 46.29 -9.55 42.14
CA TYR A 305 45.22 -8.64 41.69
C TYR A 305 45.12 -7.31 42.47
N PHE A 306 46.24 -6.83 43.03
CA PHE A 306 46.31 -5.55 43.75
C PHE A 306 47.32 -4.55 43.16
N ALA A 307 48.01 -4.90 42.07
CA ALA A 307 49.05 -4.06 41.47
C ALA A 307 48.53 -3.05 40.42
N ALA A 308 47.46 -3.39 39.68
CA ALA A 308 46.91 -2.51 38.63
C ALA A 308 45.99 -1.41 39.19
N ALA A 309 45.24 -1.68 40.26
CA ALA A 309 44.27 -0.75 40.84
C ALA A 309 44.91 0.40 41.65
N VAL A 310 46.12 0.22 42.16
CA VAL A 310 46.79 1.19 43.04
C VAL A 310 47.50 2.30 42.24
N VAL A 311 48.03 1.99 41.05
CA VAL A 311 48.78 2.95 40.22
C VAL A 311 47.87 4.08 39.69
N LEU A 312 46.62 3.78 39.32
CA LEU A 312 45.66 4.81 38.90
C LEU A 312 45.07 5.60 40.07
N PHE A 313 44.99 5.02 41.27
CA PHE A 313 44.42 5.70 42.44
C PHE A 313 45.37 6.76 43.03
N PHE A 314 46.68 6.52 42.99
CA PHE A 314 47.67 7.49 43.49
C PHE A 314 47.81 8.76 42.65
N TYR A 315 47.44 8.74 41.36
CA TYR A 315 47.54 9.93 40.50
C TYR A 315 46.45 10.99 40.77
N PHE A 316 45.45 10.69 41.61
CA PHE A 316 44.27 11.53 41.81
C PHE A 316 44.09 12.12 43.23
N VAL A 317 44.93 11.76 44.20
CA VAL A 317 44.67 12.05 45.64
C VAL A 317 45.69 13.00 46.29
N THR A 318 46.90 13.17 45.74
CA THR A 318 47.93 14.08 46.29
C THR A 318 48.42 15.11 45.27
N GLY A 319 47.57 16.09 44.95
CA GLY A 319 47.86 17.22 44.06
C GLY A 319 47.12 18.50 44.48
N ALA A 320 47.20 18.89 45.75
CA ALA A 320 46.38 19.95 46.34
C ALA A 320 47.21 21.14 46.86
N ARG A 321 46.72 22.36 46.57
CA ARG A 321 47.27 23.69 46.92
C ARG A 321 48.52 24.03 46.09
N ILE A 322 48.70 25.28 45.64
CA ILE A 322 48.35 26.57 46.26
C ILE A 322 47.37 27.40 45.40
N TRP A 323 46.24 27.81 46.00
CA TRP A 323 45.47 29.11 45.95
C TRP A 323 45.36 29.91 44.62
N ARG A 324 44.33 30.72 44.29
CA ARG A 324 43.03 31.23 44.83
C ARG A 324 42.41 32.11 43.68
N GLU A 325 41.22 32.72 43.65
CA GLU A 325 39.85 32.69 44.25
C GLU A 325 38.98 33.64 43.36
N ASP A 326 37.65 33.79 43.40
CA ASP A 326 36.55 33.17 44.15
C ASP A 326 35.21 33.30 43.37
N LYS A 327 34.16 32.61 43.86
CA LYS A 327 32.71 32.95 43.88
C LYS A 327 32.02 33.79 42.78
N SER A 328 30.88 33.22 42.37
CA SER A 328 29.52 33.84 42.39
C SER A 328 28.86 34.28 41.08
N MET A 329 28.08 33.37 40.47
CA MET A 329 26.60 33.40 40.41
C MET A 329 26.12 32.21 39.54
N ARG A 330 25.13 31.38 39.88
CA ARG A 330 23.92 31.54 40.73
C ARG A 330 22.99 32.69 40.32
N SER A 331 22.99 33.03 39.03
CA SER A 331 21.91 33.82 38.40
C SER A 331 21.36 33.20 37.09
N PHE A 332 21.92 32.07 36.61
CA PHE A 332 21.55 31.47 35.31
C PHE A 332 20.52 30.32 35.41
N MET A 333 19.71 30.29 36.47
CA MET A 333 18.52 29.45 36.57
C MET A 333 17.38 30.22 37.26
N ARG A 334 16.81 31.20 36.54
CA ARG A 334 15.43 31.70 36.69
C ARG A 334 15.09 32.65 35.54
N ALA A 335 14.07 32.25 34.76
CA ALA A 335 13.61 32.88 33.51
C ALA A 335 14.67 32.96 32.37
N GLY A 336 14.35 32.74 31.11
CA GLY A 336 13.12 32.15 30.54
C GLY A 336 12.64 32.88 29.29
N GLY A 337 12.35 32.12 28.23
CA GLY A 337 11.61 32.64 27.07
C GLY A 337 12.41 32.87 25.80
N PHE A 338 11.67 32.67 24.71
CA PHE A 338 11.91 32.97 23.30
C PHE A 338 12.51 34.35 23.01
N GLY A 339 13.16 34.51 21.84
CA GLY A 339 13.49 35.84 21.32
C GLY A 339 14.52 35.91 20.19
N LEU A 340 14.21 35.36 19.01
CA LEU A 340 14.81 35.81 17.75
C LEU A 340 13.66 36.19 16.80
N ASP A 341 13.70 37.39 16.23
CA ASP A 341 12.84 37.76 15.11
C ASP A 341 13.56 38.68 14.10
N TYR A 342 12.93 38.91 12.95
CA TYR A 342 13.56 38.61 11.66
C TYR A 342 13.78 39.85 10.77
N MET A 343 14.00 41.03 11.36
CA MET A 343 14.19 42.29 10.59
C MET A 343 15.47 43.10 10.86
N GLY A 344 16.31 42.69 11.82
CA GLY A 344 17.74 43.07 11.85
C GLY A 344 18.05 44.57 11.73
N ARG A 345 17.41 45.40 12.57
CA ARG A 345 17.71 46.84 12.70
C ARG A 345 17.93 47.19 14.17
N THR A 346 18.69 48.27 14.36
CA THR A 346 19.06 48.84 15.66
C THR A 346 18.89 50.34 15.59
N GLU A 347 18.23 50.91 16.59
CA GLU A 347 18.25 52.33 16.95
C GLU A 347 18.55 52.28 18.47
N ASP A 348 19.79 52.58 18.88
CA ASP A 348 20.24 53.91 19.38
C ASP A 348 20.24 53.89 20.93
N GLU A 349 21.02 54.69 21.68
CA GLU A 349 21.83 55.86 21.31
C GLU A 349 23.03 56.08 22.28
N THR A 350 23.98 56.95 21.89
CA THR A 350 24.97 57.70 22.71
C THR A 350 26.25 57.05 23.28
N THR A 351 27.32 57.87 23.26
CA THR A 351 28.66 57.72 23.87
C THR A 351 29.59 56.60 23.30
N GLY A 352 30.79 56.89 22.80
CA GLY A 352 31.42 58.16 22.40
C GLY A 352 32.96 58.07 22.34
N VAL A 353 33.62 58.94 21.54
CA VAL A 353 35.10 59.17 21.48
C VAL A 353 35.88 57.99 20.84
N GLN A 354 36.84 58.12 19.90
CA GLN A 354 37.66 59.25 19.38
C GLN A 354 38.04 59.08 17.86
N HIS A 355 38.87 60.00 17.32
CA HIS A 355 39.40 60.12 15.94
C HIS A 355 39.86 58.81 15.23
N GLY A 356 39.95 58.69 13.89
CA GLY A 356 39.77 59.59 12.71
C GLY A 356 40.43 58.91 11.47
N GLY A 357 40.42 59.39 10.21
CA GLY A 357 39.76 60.54 9.55
C GLY A 357 40.22 60.66 8.07
N GLY A 358 39.39 61.22 7.18
CA GLY A 358 39.66 61.41 5.72
C GLY A 358 39.45 60.16 4.83
N GLY A 359 39.15 60.26 3.53
CA GLY A 359 38.87 61.43 2.67
C GLY A 359 38.92 61.07 1.17
N GLU A 360 38.24 61.84 0.30
CA GLU A 360 38.26 61.79 -1.20
C GLU A 360 37.62 60.49 -1.82
N ASP A 361 36.54 60.51 -2.62
CA ASP A 361 36.19 61.16 -3.91
C ASP A 361 36.39 60.22 -5.14
N ALA A 362 35.55 60.18 -6.20
CA ALA A 362 34.29 60.90 -6.50
C ALA A 362 33.42 60.17 -7.58
N SER A 363 32.24 60.75 -7.87
CA SER A 363 31.45 60.65 -9.12
C SER A 363 30.79 59.33 -9.58
N THR A 364 29.49 59.24 -9.30
CA THR A 364 28.40 58.95 -10.27
C THR A 364 28.63 58.04 -11.49
N ASN A 365 27.78 57.00 -11.61
CA ASN A 365 26.77 57.04 -12.67
C ASN A 365 25.52 56.20 -12.35
N GLY A 366 24.36 56.64 -12.86
CA GLY A 366 23.06 56.06 -12.53
C GLY A 366 22.66 54.89 -13.43
N GLY A 367 22.09 53.85 -12.83
CA GLY A 367 21.41 52.77 -13.54
C GLY A 367 20.51 52.01 -12.58
N GLU A 368 19.22 51.92 -12.87
CA GLU A 368 18.25 51.26 -12.00
C GLU A 368 18.61 49.77 -11.83
N ARG A 369 19.06 49.40 -10.63
CA ARG A 369 19.23 47.99 -10.29
C ARG A 369 17.84 47.37 -10.16
N LEU A 370 17.43 46.66 -11.22
CA LEU A 370 16.33 45.69 -11.17
C LEU A 370 16.43 44.86 -9.88
N PRO A 371 15.32 44.64 -9.17
CA PRO A 371 15.35 43.93 -7.89
C PRO A 371 15.96 42.54 -8.07
N PRO A 372 16.76 42.07 -7.09
CA PRO A 372 17.37 40.74 -7.14
C PRO A 372 16.38 39.64 -7.54
N VAL A 373 16.56 39.07 -8.73
CA VAL A 373 15.92 37.79 -9.08
C VAL A 373 16.47 36.74 -8.09
N PRO A 374 15.62 36.07 -7.30
CA PRO A 374 16.06 34.97 -6.45
C PRO A 374 16.57 33.83 -7.32
N VAL A 375 17.71 33.26 -6.95
CA VAL A 375 18.24 32.06 -7.62
C VAL A 375 17.90 30.87 -6.74
N ASP A 376 16.82 30.16 -7.09
CA ASP A 376 16.48 28.90 -6.44
C ASP A 376 17.63 27.88 -6.61
N GLY A 377 17.89 27.10 -5.56
CA GLY A 377 18.93 26.06 -5.56
C GLY A 377 20.30 26.47 -5.02
N GLY A 378 20.45 27.66 -4.41
CA GLY A 378 21.66 28.01 -3.64
C GLY A 378 22.90 28.42 -4.45
N LEU A 379 22.80 28.46 -5.78
CA LEU A 379 23.82 29.01 -6.66
C LEU A 379 24.05 30.50 -6.37
N SER A 380 25.31 30.93 -6.34
CA SER A 380 25.60 32.36 -6.34
C SER A 380 25.10 33.03 -7.64
N LYS A 381 24.68 34.30 -7.57
CA LYS A 381 24.24 35.06 -8.77
C LYS A 381 25.31 35.05 -9.88
N LEU A 382 26.58 35.06 -9.49
CA LEU A 382 27.72 34.92 -10.40
C LEU A 382 27.69 33.59 -11.16
N CYS A 383 27.43 32.48 -10.49
CA CYS A 383 27.38 31.16 -11.13
C CYS A 383 26.06 30.89 -11.89
N ALA A 384 24.97 31.57 -11.53
CA ALA A 384 23.74 31.59 -12.32
C ALA A 384 23.90 32.33 -13.66
N LEU A 385 24.70 33.40 -13.69
CA LEU A 385 24.95 34.23 -14.87
C LEU A 385 26.13 33.72 -15.74
N PHE A 386 27.15 33.15 -15.10
CA PHE A 386 28.41 32.73 -15.74
C PHE A 386 28.75 31.24 -15.47
N PRO A 387 27.85 30.27 -15.78
CA PRO A 387 28.01 28.86 -15.43
C PRO A 387 29.22 28.14 -16.06
N TRP A 388 29.94 28.78 -16.99
CA TRP A 388 31.18 28.28 -17.60
C TRP A 388 32.45 28.65 -16.80
N ARG A 389 32.33 29.41 -15.70
CA ARG A 389 33.43 29.66 -14.76
C ARG A 389 33.85 28.36 -14.05
N LYS A 390 35.16 28.10 -13.95
CA LYS A 390 35.70 26.88 -13.31
C LYS A 390 35.30 26.76 -11.84
N ASP A 391 35.31 27.87 -11.11
CA ASP A 391 34.85 27.97 -9.71
C ASP A 391 33.33 27.81 -9.56
N CYS A 392 32.57 28.06 -10.63
CA CYS A 392 31.12 27.85 -10.65
C CYS A 392 30.72 26.42 -11.01
N ALA A 393 31.58 25.66 -11.70
CA ALA A 393 31.31 24.26 -12.04
C ALA A 393 31.07 23.41 -10.78
N GLU A 394 31.76 23.69 -9.67
CA GLU A 394 31.59 22.95 -8.42
C GLU A 394 30.30 23.31 -7.69
N GLN A 395 29.93 24.59 -7.61
CA GLN A 395 28.60 25.01 -7.14
C GLN A 395 27.48 24.40 -8.02
N LEU A 396 27.68 24.28 -9.33
CA LEU A 396 26.73 23.66 -10.26
C LEU A 396 26.66 22.14 -10.15
N ARG A 397 27.70 21.46 -9.64
CA ARG A 397 27.67 20.04 -9.30
C ARG A 397 26.85 19.83 -8.03
N GLN A 398 27.17 20.54 -6.96
CA GLN A 398 26.52 20.45 -5.64
C GLN A 398 25.03 20.82 -5.65
N THR A 399 24.56 21.54 -6.67
CA THR A 399 23.16 22.01 -6.79
C THR A 399 22.35 21.31 -7.90
N ARG A 400 22.96 20.36 -8.62
CA ARG A 400 22.28 19.51 -9.60
C ARG A 400 21.74 18.26 -8.92
N ASP A 401 20.48 17.91 -9.16
CA ASP A 401 19.94 16.62 -8.72
C ASP A 401 20.80 15.47 -9.32
N PRO A 402 21.41 14.60 -8.50
CA PRO A 402 22.30 13.54 -9.00
C PRO A 402 21.56 12.47 -9.81
N PHE A 403 20.22 12.44 -9.77
CA PHE A 403 19.39 11.62 -10.64
C PHE A 403 18.86 12.37 -11.88
N GLN A 404 19.28 13.62 -12.12
CA GLN A 404 18.75 14.45 -13.20
C GLN A 404 19.07 13.87 -14.59
N GLY A 405 18.02 13.38 -15.26
CA GLY A 405 18.13 12.79 -16.59
C GLY A 405 18.37 11.28 -16.56
N LEU A 406 18.43 10.65 -15.40
CA LEU A 406 18.33 9.20 -15.28
C LEU A 406 16.85 8.77 -15.29
N VAL A 407 16.56 7.69 -15.99
CA VAL A 407 15.25 7.05 -16.03
C VAL A 407 15.43 5.58 -15.69
N TYR A 408 14.96 5.19 -14.51
CA TYR A 408 14.85 3.78 -14.14
C TYR A 408 13.72 3.11 -14.92
N LYS A 409 13.89 1.83 -15.26
CA LYS A 409 12.83 1.01 -15.84
C LYS A 409 11.99 0.46 -14.69
N GLU A 410 10.67 0.64 -14.77
CA GLU A 410 9.72 0.03 -13.85
C GLU A 410 8.87 -1.05 -14.55
N ASP A 411 8.71 -2.22 -13.93
CA ASP A 411 7.68 -3.20 -14.28
C ASP A 411 7.11 -3.80 -12.99
N ARG A 412 5.77 -3.83 -12.86
CA ARG A 412 5.03 -4.43 -11.72
C ARG A 412 5.51 -4.05 -10.32
N GLY A 413 5.99 -2.82 -10.14
CA GLY A 413 6.48 -2.34 -8.85
C GLY A 413 7.95 -2.64 -8.54
N HIS A 414 8.68 -3.31 -9.44
CA HIS A 414 10.13 -3.41 -9.39
C HIS A 414 10.79 -2.24 -10.13
N LEU A 415 11.78 -1.62 -9.49
CA LEU A 415 12.70 -0.63 -10.07
C LEU A 415 13.97 -1.36 -10.54
N PHE A 416 14.15 -1.47 -11.85
CA PHE A 416 15.31 -2.12 -12.46
C PHE A 416 16.46 -1.14 -12.63
N TYR A 417 17.67 -1.60 -12.34
CA TYR A 417 18.92 -0.85 -12.51
C TYR A 417 19.92 -1.63 -13.40
N PRO A 418 20.96 -0.98 -13.99
CA PRO A 418 21.17 0.46 -14.06
C PRO A 418 20.02 1.23 -14.74
N ALA A 419 19.90 2.52 -14.43
CA ALA A 419 19.05 3.45 -15.17
C ALA A 419 19.55 3.65 -16.61
N VAL A 420 18.71 4.24 -17.45
CA VAL A 420 19.10 4.73 -18.79
C VAL A 420 18.97 6.25 -18.85
N ALA A 421 19.61 6.88 -19.85
CA ALA A 421 19.42 8.30 -20.10
C ALA A 421 17.96 8.60 -20.50
N ALA A 422 17.43 9.73 -20.02
CA ALA A 422 16.13 10.24 -20.42
C ALA A 422 16.12 10.51 -21.93
N PRO A 423 15.04 10.13 -22.65
CA PRO A 423 14.91 10.45 -24.07
C PRO A 423 14.83 11.97 -24.26
N ASP A 424 15.52 12.49 -25.28
CA ASP A 424 15.50 13.92 -25.60
C ASP A 424 14.05 14.45 -25.73
N PRO A 425 13.75 15.64 -25.20
CA PRO A 425 12.43 16.25 -25.37
C PRO A 425 12.17 16.51 -26.86
N PRO A 426 10.96 16.22 -27.38
CA PRO A 426 10.65 16.43 -28.78
C PRO A 426 10.82 17.92 -29.15
N PRO A 427 11.50 18.25 -30.26
CA PRO A 427 11.95 19.61 -30.52
C PRO A 427 10.77 20.59 -30.63
N SER A 428 10.76 21.59 -29.75
CA SER A 428 9.78 22.67 -29.75
C SER A 428 10.05 23.65 -30.89
N PHE A 429 9.04 23.91 -31.72
CA PHE A 429 9.15 24.87 -32.82
C PHE A 429 9.46 26.28 -32.27
N GLY A 430 10.62 26.82 -32.65
CA GLY A 430 11.00 28.21 -32.37
C GLY A 430 11.79 28.45 -31.07
N GLN A 431 12.18 27.40 -30.34
CA GLN A 431 13.19 27.52 -29.28
C GLN A 431 14.52 26.90 -29.75
N PRO A 432 15.67 27.48 -29.40
CA PRO A 432 16.94 26.81 -29.59
C PRO A 432 16.96 25.55 -28.72
N VAL A 433 17.48 24.45 -29.27
CA VAL A 433 17.61 23.19 -28.53
C VAL A 433 18.65 23.39 -27.43
N ARG A 434 18.19 23.75 -26.23
CA ARG A 434 18.92 23.46 -24.99
C ARG A 434 19.04 21.94 -24.93
N ARG A 435 20.18 21.41 -25.39
CA ARG A 435 20.58 20.03 -25.09
C ARG A 435 20.42 19.84 -23.60
N ALA A 436 19.66 18.84 -23.18
CA ALA A 436 19.75 18.39 -21.79
C ALA A 436 21.22 18.05 -21.53
N THR A 437 21.78 18.51 -20.42
CA THR A 437 23.10 18.08 -19.98
C THR A 437 23.07 16.57 -19.85
N ALA A 438 23.83 15.87 -20.70
CA ALA A 438 23.76 14.42 -20.83
C ALA A 438 23.80 13.75 -19.45
N ALA A 439 22.91 12.77 -19.26
CA ALA A 439 22.87 12.02 -18.02
C ALA A 439 24.11 11.11 -17.95
N ASP A 440 24.81 11.14 -16.83
CA ASP A 440 25.94 10.24 -16.61
C ASP A 440 25.39 8.87 -16.21
N VAL A 441 25.15 8.04 -17.22
CA VAL A 441 24.61 6.68 -17.07
C VAL A 441 25.70 5.72 -16.55
N GLU A 442 26.96 6.05 -16.77
CA GLU A 442 28.11 5.23 -16.37
C GLU A 442 28.42 5.44 -14.88
N HIS A 443 28.47 6.69 -14.43
CA HIS A 443 28.78 7.08 -13.04
C HIS A 443 27.52 7.40 -12.23
N GLN A 444 26.42 6.68 -12.48
CA GLN A 444 25.13 6.94 -11.82
C GLN A 444 25.14 6.60 -10.31
N PRO A 445 24.38 7.30 -9.47
CA PRO A 445 24.31 6.97 -8.04
C PRO A 445 23.53 5.69 -7.74
N HIS A 446 23.79 5.11 -6.57
CA HIS A 446 23.12 3.88 -6.14
C HIS A 446 21.59 4.10 -5.97
N PRO A 447 20.73 3.26 -6.57
CA PRO A 447 19.28 3.51 -6.66
C PRO A 447 18.53 3.47 -5.32
N ILE A 448 19.13 2.97 -4.22
CA ILE A 448 18.50 3.05 -2.89
C ILE A 448 18.34 4.51 -2.45
N HIS A 449 19.29 5.41 -2.77
CA HIS A 449 19.12 6.86 -2.51
C HIS A 449 17.90 7.44 -3.23
N TYR A 450 17.66 7.04 -4.48
CA TYR A 450 16.45 7.41 -5.22
C TYR A 450 15.21 6.86 -4.51
N LEU A 451 15.18 5.58 -4.15
CA LEU A 451 14.03 4.96 -3.48
C LEU A 451 13.70 5.60 -2.12
N ILE A 452 14.71 5.89 -1.28
CA ILE A 452 14.56 6.61 -0.01
C ILE A 452 14.03 8.03 -0.25
N ARG A 453 14.58 8.77 -1.23
CA ARG A 453 14.16 10.14 -1.55
C ARG A 453 12.72 10.19 -2.02
N GLU A 454 12.34 9.34 -2.96
CA GLU A 454 10.96 9.26 -3.49
C GLU A 454 9.99 8.76 -2.41
N GLY A 455 10.42 7.82 -1.56
CA GLY A 455 9.67 7.35 -0.39
C GLY A 455 9.35 8.47 0.58
N LYS A 456 10.36 9.27 1.00
CA LYS A 456 10.18 10.43 1.89
C LYS A 456 9.28 11.50 1.28
N GLN A 457 9.37 11.74 -0.02
CA GLN A 457 8.45 12.64 -0.73
C GLN A 457 7.01 12.10 -0.75
N ALA A 458 6.83 10.81 -1.03
CA ALA A 458 5.52 10.15 -1.01
C ALA A 458 4.90 10.17 0.39
N TRP A 459 5.68 9.92 1.44
CA TRP A 459 5.24 10.04 2.84
C TRP A 459 4.77 11.45 3.17
N LYS A 460 5.60 12.47 2.88
CA LYS A 460 5.26 13.88 3.12
C LYS A 460 3.98 14.29 2.37
N ALA A 461 3.82 13.84 1.13
CA ALA A 461 2.61 14.07 0.34
C ALA A 461 1.38 13.33 0.91
N LYS A 462 1.55 12.10 1.41
CA LYS A 462 0.50 11.30 2.06
C LYS A 462 0.01 11.98 3.34
N VAL A 463 0.90 12.39 4.25
CA VAL A 463 0.51 13.08 5.50
C VAL A 463 -0.12 14.46 5.20
N ALA A 464 0.43 15.21 4.24
CA ALA A 464 -0.07 16.54 3.90
C ALA A 464 -1.45 16.54 3.24
N ARG A 465 -1.83 15.49 2.51
CA ARG A 465 -3.15 15.42 1.83
C ARG A 465 -4.32 15.03 2.73
N GLN A 466 -4.07 14.48 3.93
CA GLN A 466 -5.13 13.90 4.76
C GLN A 466 -6.20 14.92 5.13
N SER A 467 -7.47 14.60 4.91
CA SER A 467 -8.65 15.40 5.22
C SER A 467 -8.63 15.93 6.66
N LYS A 468 -8.98 17.21 6.85
CA LYS A 468 -8.99 17.87 8.17
C LYS A 468 -10.41 18.10 8.71
N THR A 469 -11.40 18.13 7.83
CA THR A 469 -12.82 18.29 8.13
C THR A 469 -13.65 17.14 7.57
N LEU A 470 -14.81 16.86 8.19
CA LEU A 470 -15.76 15.86 7.71
C LEU A 470 -16.11 16.06 6.22
N LYS A 471 -16.31 17.32 5.81
CA LYS A 471 -16.64 17.68 4.42
C LYS A 471 -15.54 17.32 3.42
N GLU A 472 -14.27 17.41 3.82
CA GLU A 472 -13.14 16.98 2.98
C GLU A 472 -13.10 15.45 2.90
N ALA A 473 -13.23 14.75 4.03
CA ALA A 473 -13.21 13.29 4.08
C ALA A 473 -14.35 12.66 3.27
N VAL A 474 -15.56 13.25 3.31
CA VAL A 474 -16.69 12.84 2.47
C VAL A 474 -16.38 13.04 0.98
N ALA A 475 -15.85 14.20 0.60
CA ALA A 475 -15.53 14.52 -0.79
C ALA A 475 -14.37 13.67 -1.35
N GLU A 476 -13.37 13.36 -0.54
CA GLU A 476 -12.26 12.47 -0.89
C GLU A 476 -12.74 11.01 -1.00
N TYR A 477 -13.61 10.54 -0.09
CA TYR A 477 -14.25 9.23 -0.19
C TYR A 477 -15.10 9.09 -1.47
N GLU A 478 -15.96 10.07 -1.78
CA GLU A 478 -16.71 10.10 -3.05
C GLU A 478 -15.78 10.12 -4.28
N ARG A 479 -14.65 10.84 -4.19
CA ARG A 479 -13.64 10.91 -5.28
C ARG A 479 -12.85 9.62 -5.46
N ARG A 480 -12.59 8.85 -4.39
CA ARG A 480 -11.86 7.58 -4.44
C ARG A 480 -12.75 6.40 -4.84
N TYR A 481 -13.94 6.28 -4.25
CA TYR A 481 -14.77 5.06 -4.33
C TYR A 481 -16.09 5.25 -5.10
N TRP A 482 -16.33 6.44 -5.66
CA TRP A 482 -17.46 6.76 -6.55
C TRP A 482 -18.86 6.58 -5.94
N ARG A 483 -18.94 6.57 -4.60
CA ARG A 483 -20.19 6.47 -3.84
C ARG A 483 -20.12 7.28 -2.56
N ARG A 484 -21.28 7.56 -1.95
CA ARG A 484 -21.37 8.21 -0.64
C ARG A 484 -20.80 7.32 0.47
N PRO A 485 -20.29 7.90 1.57
CA PRO A 485 -19.87 7.13 2.73
C PRO A 485 -21.02 6.32 3.35
N PRO A 486 -20.74 5.26 4.14
CA PRO A 486 -21.78 4.58 4.90
C PRO A 486 -22.35 5.49 6.00
N LYS A 487 -23.61 5.26 6.37
CA LYS A 487 -24.24 5.87 7.56
C LYS A 487 -23.37 5.64 8.81
N GLY A 488 -23.13 6.70 9.60
CA GLY A 488 -22.21 6.67 10.75
C GLY A 488 -20.76 7.05 10.43
N PHE A 489 -20.43 7.40 9.18
CA PHE A 489 -19.12 7.92 8.79
C PHE A 489 -18.75 9.23 9.51
N ASP A 490 -19.74 10.05 9.83
CA ASP A 490 -19.64 11.24 10.67
C ASP A 490 -19.11 10.90 12.06
N HIS A 491 -19.77 10.00 12.79
CA HIS A 491 -19.30 9.54 14.11
C HIS A 491 -17.97 8.79 14.05
N TRP A 492 -17.69 8.07 12.96
CA TRP A 492 -16.39 7.47 12.71
C TRP A 492 -15.29 8.52 12.51
N PHE A 493 -15.58 9.60 11.77
CA PHE A 493 -14.64 10.70 11.58
C PHE A 493 -14.40 11.44 12.90
N GLU A 494 -15.45 11.70 13.69
CA GLU A 494 -15.36 12.27 15.03
C GLU A 494 -14.46 11.40 15.93
N PHE A 495 -14.75 10.11 16.06
CA PHE A 495 -13.94 9.15 16.82
C PHE A 495 -12.47 9.12 16.34
N ALA A 496 -12.24 9.09 15.03
CA ALA A 496 -10.89 9.16 14.45
C ALA A 496 -10.19 10.50 14.77
N LYS A 497 -10.91 11.63 14.81
CA LYS A 497 -10.34 12.92 15.20
C LYS A 497 -10.03 13.03 16.68
N GLU A 498 -10.92 12.57 17.56
CA GLU A 498 -10.75 12.55 19.02
C GLU A 498 -9.55 11.71 19.45
N ASN A 499 -9.33 10.57 18.79
CA ASN A 499 -8.23 9.65 19.10
C ASN A 499 -6.97 9.94 18.26
N GLU A 500 -6.84 11.15 17.72
CA GLU A 500 -5.68 11.67 16.97
C GLU A 500 -5.27 10.88 15.71
N PHE A 501 -6.16 10.07 15.14
CA PHE A 501 -5.86 9.29 13.92
C PHE A 501 -5.54 10.22 12.74
N VAL A 502 -4.45 9.90 12.04
CA VAL A 502 -3.87 10.74 10.99
C VAL A 502 -4.31 10.30 9.59
N MET A 503 -4.44 9.01 9.33
CA MET A 503 -4.58 8.43 7.98
C MET A 503 -6.05 8.32 7.51
N ILE A 504 -6.79 9.41 7.69
CA ILE A 504 -8.24 9.52 7.45
C ILE A 504 -8.67 8.99 6.07
N ASP A 505 -7.86 9.17 5.02
CA ASP A 505 -8.24 8.84 3.64
C ASP A 505 -7.59 7.55 3.09
N GLU A 506 -6.75 6.85 3.86
CA GLU A 506 -5.92 5.74 3.35
C GLU A 506 -6.50 4.36 3.68
N PHE A 507 -7.60 4.03 3.00
CA PHE A 507 -8.38 2.78 3.17
C PHE A 507 -8.61 2.01 1.85
N ASP A 508 -7.81 2.28 0.82
CA ASP A 508 -8.00 1.75 -0.54
C ASP A 508 -7.96 0.21 -0.59
N ALA A 509 -7.04 -0.42 0.18
CA ALA A 509 -6.89 -1.86 0.29
C ALA A 509 -8.12 -2.54 0.90
N MET A 510 -8.75 -1.91 1.90
CA MET A 510 -10.00 -2.38 2.49
C MET A 510 -11.14 -2.26 1.48
N MET A 511 -11.23 -1.11 0.80
CA MET A 511 -12.29 -0.85 -0.17
C MET A 511 -12.20 -1.75 -1.41
N ASP A 512 -11.01 -2.18 -1.84
CA ASP A 512 -10.83 -3.19 -2.89
C ASP A 512 -11.27 -4.62 -2.49
N LYS A 513 -11.45 -4.90 -1.18
CA LYS A 513 -12.09 -6.12 -0.66
C LYS A 513 -13.61 -5.95 -0.55
N VAL A 514 -14.09 -4.79 -0.11
CA VAL A 514 -15.53 -4.44 -0.03
C VAL A 514 -16.19 -4.35 -1.41
N LEU A 515 -15.50 -3.78 -2.41
CA LEU A 515 -16.11 -3.39 -3.68
C LEU A 515 -16.80 -4.55 -4.45
N PRO A 516 -16.25 -5.77 -4.57
CA PRO A 516 -16.95 -6.90 -5.21
C PRO A 516 -18.30 -7.26 -4.57
N PHE A 517 -18.44 -7.13 -3.24
CA PHE A 517 -19.67 -7.50 -2.51
C PHE A 517 -20.81 -6.51 -2.73
N LEU A 518 -20.49 -5.24 -3.04
CA LEU A 518 -21.52 -4.22 -3.32
C LEU A 518 -22.37 -4.55 -4.56
N ALA A 519 -21.88 -5.44 -5.44
CA ALA A 519 -22.59 -5.99 -6.59
C ALA A 519 -23.43 -7.24 -6.29
N VAL A 520 -23.43 -7.77 -5.05
CA VAL A 520 -24.31 -8.87 -4.64
C VAL A 520 -25.54 -8.27 -3.94
N LYS A 521 -26.70 -8.93 -4.07
CA LYS A 521 -27.90 -8.54 -3.33
C LYS A 521 -27.66 -8.64 -1.80
N PRO A 522 -28.08 -7.65 -1.02
CA PRO A 522 -28.05 -7.72 0.45
C PRO A 522 -28.73 -8.98 1.02
N SER A 523 -29.92 -9.33 0.53
CA SER A 523 -30.64 -10.56 0.92
C SER A 523 -29.78 -11.83 0.72
N THR A 524 -29.17 -11.96 -0.45
CA THR A 524 -28.27 -13.08 -0.81
C THR A 524 -26.98 -13.07 0.02
N LEU A 525 -26.44 -11.90 0.39
CA LEU A 525 -25.29 -11.82 1.32
C LEU A 525 -25.67 -12.20 2.74
N ALA A 526 -26.85 -11.79 3.23
CA ALA A 526 -27.34 -12.16 4.56
C ALA A 526 -27.55 -13.68 4.66
N GLN A 527 -28.17 -14.31 3.66
CA GLN A 527 -28.32 -15.78 3.60
C GLN A 527 -26.95 -16.49 3.60
N ARG A 528 -26.00 -16.03 2.77
CA ARG A 528 -24.63 -16.59 2.74
C ARG A 528 -23.89 -16.36 4.06
N HIS A 529 -24.21 -15.31 4.81
CA HIS A 529 -23.67 -15.06 6.14
C HIS A 529 -24.29 -15.98 7.20
N GLU A 530 -25.59 -16.25 7.12
CA GLU A 530 -26.30 -17.21 7.98
C GLU A 530 -25.70 -18.62 7.86
N MET A 531 -25.37 -19.06 6.63
CA MET A 531 -24.70 -20.34 6.37
C MET A 531 -23.36 -20.46 7.13
N ILE A 532 -22.46 -19.47 7.06
CA ILE A 532 -21.14 -19.56 7.71
C ILE A 532 -21.18 -19.45 9.25
N GLN A 533 -22.34 -19.09 9.82
CA GLN A 533 -22.60 -19.10 11.26
C GLN A 533 -23.16 -20.45 11.73
N PHE A 534 -24.26 -20.90 11.11
CA PHE A 534 -25.17 -21.89 11.70
C PHE A 534 -25.25 -23.23 10.95
N ASP A 535 -24.87 -23.29 9.67
CA ASP A 535 -24.83 -24.55 8.92
C ASP A 535 -23.58 -25.36 9.31
N LYS A 536 -23.80 -26.37 10.15
CA LYS A 536 -22.74 -27.23 10.73
C LYS A 536 -22.10 -28.17 9.71
N ASP A 537 -22.76 -28.40 8.58
CA ASP A 537 -22.23 -29.21 7.48
C ASP A 537 -21.53 -28.34 6.42
N PHE A 538 -21.51 -27.00 6.59
CA PHE A 538 -20.83 -26.06 5.71
C PHE A 538 -19.31 -26.07 5.89
N TRP A 539 -18.58 -26.12 4.78
CA TRP A 539 -17.15 -26.48 4.68
C TRP A 539 -16.13 -25.63 5.46
N ILE A 540 -16.51 -24.47 6.01
CA ILE A 540 -15.65 -23.61 6.85
C ILE A 540 -16.16 -23.46 8.28
N GLN A 541 -17.33 -24.00 8.63
CA GLN A 541 -17.99 -23.68 9.90
C GLN A 541 -17.21 -24.21 11.11
N ASP A 542 -16.52 -25.36 10.97
CA ASP A 542 -15.60 -25.86 12.00
C ASP A 542 -14.35 -24.97 12.20
N LYS A 543 -14.11 -24.00 11.31
CA LYS A 543 -13.01 -23.02 11.36
C LYS A 543 -13.47 -21.61 11.70
N THR A 544 -14.75 -21.37 12.00
CA THR A 544 -15.26 -20.02 12.32
C THR A 544 -15.55 -19.80 13.79
N PHE A 545 -15.51 -18.53 14.19
CA PHE A 545 -16.21 -18.01 15.36
C PHE A 545 -17.01 -16.78 14.94
N THR A 546 -18.12 -16.50 15.63
CA THR A 546 -18.98 -15.35 15.35
C THR A 546 -19.09 -14.49 16.59
N LEU A 547 -18.88 -13.19 16.42
CA LEU A 547 -19.21 -12.16 17.40
C LEU A 547 -20.62 -11.64 17.09
N GLU A 548 -21.51 -11.70 18.06
CA GLU A 548 -22.83 -11.07 18.01
C GLU A 548 -22.78 -9.76 18.78
N LEU A 549 -23.21 -8.66 18.15
CA LEU A 549 -23.35 -7.33 18.73
C LEU A 549 -24.84 -6.96 18.75
N LYS A 550 -25.37 -6.63 19.92
CA LYS A 550 -26.80 -6.31 20.13
C LYS A 550 -26.97 -5.12 21.07
N GLY A 551 -28.05 -4.36 20.89
CA GLY A 551 -28.34 -3.15 21.67
C GLY A 551 -27.19 -2.15 21.61
N HIS A 552 -26.64 -1.87 20.41
CA HIS A 552 -25.41 -1.07 20.26
C HIS A 552 -24.24 -1.59 21.12
N GLY A 553 -24.05 -2.92 21.17
CA GLY A 553 -22.94 -3.54 21.90
C GLY A 553 -23.09 -3.55 23.42
N GLU A 554 -24.28 -3.23 23.98
CA GLU A 554 -24.62 -3.57 25.37
C GLU A 554 -24.62 -5.08 25.60
N VAL A 555 -25.04 -5.85 24.59
CA VAL A 555 -24.96 -7.31 24.56
C VAL A 555 -23.91 -7.73 23.52
N THR A 556 -22.91 -8.47 23.97
CA THR A 556 -21.85 -9.04 23.12
C THR A 556 -21.66 -10.52 23.42
N GLU A 557 -21.93 -11.40 22.45
CA GLU A 557 -21.77 -12.85 22.61
C GLU A 557 -20.79 -13.44 21.59
N LEU A 558 -20.12 -14.54 21.97
CA LEU A 558 -19.23 -15.29 21.10
C LEU A 558 -19.80 -16.68 20.83
N HIS A 559 -19.86 -17.04 19.54
CA HIS A 559 -20.48 -18.26 19.01
C HIS A 559 -19.53 -19.01 18.06
N GLY A 560 -19.91 -20.23 17.66
CA GLY A 560 -19.18 -21.04 16.68
C GLY A 560 -18.03 -21.88 17.27
N PRO A 561 -17.49 -22.86 16.51
CA PRO A 561 -16.56 -23.87 17.01
C PRO A 561 -15.19 -23.33 17.45
N MET A 562 -14.65 -22.31 16.80
CA MET A 562 -13.31 -21.79 17.12
C MET A 562 -13.26 -20.87 18.34
N LYS A 563 -14.41 -20.52 18.95
CA LYS A 563 -14.49 -19.43 19.95
C LYS A 563 -13.63 -19.62 21.20
N ASN A 564 -13.33 -20.87 21.56
CA ASN A 564 -12.49 -21.24 22.70
C ASN A 564 -11.18 -21.93 22.27
N THR A 565 -10.91 -22.04 20.96
CA THR A 565 -9.77 -22.83 20.42
C THR A 565 -8.45 -22.07 20.45
N ASN A 566 -8.50 -20.74 20.42
CA ASN A 566 -7.36 -19.86 20.60
C ASN A 566 -7.83 -18.47 21.11
N GLY A 567 -6.89 -17.59 21.45
CA GLY A 567 -7.21 -16.27 22.02
C GLY A 567 -7.92 -15.29 21.07
N ARG A 568 -7.97 -15.56 19.75
CA ARG A 568 -8.40 -14.60 18.72
C ARG A 568 -9.84 -14.12 18.91
N ALA A 569 -10.73 -15.00 19.34
CA ALA A 569 -12.14 -14.66 19.53
C ALA A 569 -12.34 -13.65 20.68
N GLN A 570 -11.68 -13.90 21.82
CA GLN A 570 -11.69 -13.00 22.96
C GLN A 570 -11.00 -11.67 22.63
N GLN A 571 -9.80 -11.72 22.05
CA GLN A 571 -9.06 -10.54 21.58
C GLN A 571 -9.87 -9.65 20.62
N MET A 572 -10.64 -10.25 19.71
CA MET A 572 -11.47 -9.52 18.74
C MET A 572 -12.70 -8.90 19.40
N LEU A 573 -13.31 -9.58 20.37
CA LEU A 573 -14.32 -9.00 21.25
C LEU A 573 -13.75 -7.80 22.04
N ASP A 574 -12.52 -7.93 22.56
CA ASP A 574 -11.87 -6.85 23.32
C ASP A 574 -11.56 -5.63 22.43
N LEU A 575 -11.11 -5.83 21.18
CA LEU A 575 -10.86 -4.76 20.20
C LEU A 575 -12.15 -4.07 19.74
N THR A 576 -13.26 -4.80 19.62
CA THR A 576 -14.53 -4.26 19.14
C THR A 576 -15.39 -3.62 20.23
N ARG A 577 -15.16 -3.92 21.52
CA ARG A 577 -16.00 -3.46 22.65
C ARG A 577 -16.18 -1.94 22.71
N LYS A 578 -15.10 -1.15 22.53
CA LYS A 578 -15.16 0.32 22.62
C LYS A 578 -15.97 0.97 21.48
N ILE A 579 -16.01 0.32 20.32
CA ILE A 579 -16.67 0.83 19.10
C ILE A 579 -18.09 0.27 18.91
N GLY A 580 -18.46 -0.81 19.61
CA GLY A 580 -19.79 -1.43 19.54
C GLY A 580 -20.96 -0.46 19.72
N LYS A 581 -20.80 0.53 20.61
CA LYS A 581 -21.79 1.61 20.87
C LYS A 581 -22.09 2.53 19.68
N PHE A 582 -21.28 2.48 18.62
CA PHE A 582 -21.49 3.23 17.38
C PHE A 582 -21.91 2.34 16.19
N LEU A 583 -22.04 1.03 16.42
CA LEU A 583 -22.43 0.05 15.41
C LEU A 583 -23.91 -0.31 15.57
N PRO A 584 -24.63 -0.61 14.47
CA PRO A 584 -25.93 -1.25 14.56
C PRO A 584 -25.77 -2.72 14.97
N ASP A 585 -26.84 -3.30 15.53
CA ASP A 585 -26.92 -4.73 15.84
C ASP A 585 -26.52 -5.59 14.63
N MET A 586 -25.54 -6.47 14.79
CA MET A 586 -24.95 -7.28 13.73
C MET A 586 -24.26 -8.52 14.28
N ASN A 587 -24.22 -9.58 13.47
CA ASN A 587 -23.29 -10.69 13.69
C ASN A 587 -22.07 -10.51 12.77
N ILE A 588 -20.89 -10.92 13.21
CA ILE A 588 -19.62 -10.79 12.47
C ILE A 588 -18.87 -12.11 12.55
N THR A 589 -18.68 -12.79 11.42
CA THR A 589 -18.08 -14.14 11.39
C THR A 589 -16.64 -14.11 10.89
N PHE A 590 -15.73 -14.55 11.75
CA PHE A 590 -14.30 -14.59 11.52
C PHE A 590 -13.83 -16.04 11.35
N THR A 591 -12.74 -16.26 10.62
CA THR A 591 -11.99 -17.53 10.74
C THR A 591 -11.08 -17.49 11.97
N GLY A 592 -10.98 -18.62 12.67
CA GLY A 592 -9.95 -18.83 13.69
C GLY A 592 -8.57 -19.20 13.10
N HIS A 593 -8.48 -19.45 11.78
CA HIS A 593 -7.27 -19.89 11.08
C HIS A 593 -6.34 -18.76 10.61
N ASP A 594 -5.15 -19.13 10.16
CA ASP A 594 -4.02 -18.28 9.78
C ASP A 594 -3.87 -18.04 8.26
N VAL A 595 -4.90 -18.40 7.47
CA VAL A 595 -4.92 -18.31 6.00
C VAL A 595 -6.26 -17.74 5.49
N PRO A 596 -6.30 -17.08 4.30
CA PRO A 596 -7.54 -16.66 3.64
C PRO A 596 -8.21 -17.82 2.88
N TRP A 597 -9.49 -17.64 2.48
CA TRP A 597 -10.30 -18.71 1.90
C TRP A 597 -11.17 -18.29 0.70
N VAL A 598 -11.80 -17.12 0.73
CA VAL A 598 -12.80 -16.70 -0.26
C VAL A 598 -12.12 -16.20 -1.53
N THR A 599 -12.28 -16.94 -2.63
CA THR A 599 -11.74 -16.58 -3.96
C THR A 599 -12.83 -16.55 -5.02
N MET A 600 -12.55 -15.90 -6.15
CA MET A 600 -13.46 -15.79 -7.31
C MET A 600 -12.65 -16.01 -8.59
N SER A 601 -13.29 -16.42 -9.70
CA SER A 601 -12.62 -16.40 -11.01
C SER A 601 -12.37 -14.96 -11.47
N GLY A 602 -11.29 -14.75 -12.23
CA GLY A 602 -10.90 -13.39 -12.66
C GLY A 602 -11.97 -12.67 -13.47
N GLU A 603 -12.75 -13.41 -14.26
CA GLU A 603 -13.88 -12.90 -15.03
C GLU A 603 -15.09 -12.60 -14.14
N THR A 604 -15.43 -13.45 -13.16
CA THR A 604 -16.53 -13.18 -12.23
C THR A 604 -16.19 -12.00 -11.29
N ARG A 605 -14.94 -11.88 -10.83
CA ARG A 605 -14.47 -10.68 -10.10
C ARG A 605 -14.60 -9.43 -10.97
N ALA A 606 -14.26 -9.51 -12.26
CA ALA A 606 -14.44 -8.39 -13.19
C ALA A 606 -15.91 -8.00 -13.40
N LYS A 607 -16.85 -8.96 -13.48
CA LYS A 607 -18.31 -8.68 -13.51
C LYS A 607 -18.74 -7.85 -12.28
N HIS A 608 -18.36 -8.31 -11.08
CA HIS A 608 -18.73 -7.66 -9.82
C HIS A 608 -18.12 -6.26 -9.69
N LEU A 609 -16.84 -6.09 -10.03
CA LEU A 609 -16.16 -4.79 -9.99
C LEU A 609 -16.74 -3.76 -10.98
N VAL A 610 -17.33 -4.18 -12.09
CA VAL A 610 -18.06 -3.29 -13.00
C VAL A 610 -19.42 -2.92 -12.41
N ALA A 611 -20.25 -3.90 -12.06
CA ALA A 611 -21.59 -3.66 -11.52
C ALA A 611 -21.56 -2.76 -10.26
N ALA A 612 -20.66 -3.02 -9.31
CA ALA A 612 -20.50 -2.22 -8.10
C ALA A 612 -20.12 -0.75 -8.37
N ARG A 613 -19.27 -0.50 -9.38
CA ARG A 613 -18.88 0.86 -9.81
C ARG A 613 -19.98 1.59 -10.58
N GLU A 614 -20.92 0.85 -11.18
CA GLU A 614 -22.13 1.41 -11.80
C GLU A 614 -23.31 1.49 -10.82
N GLY A 615 -23.12 1.15 -9.53
CA GLY A 615 -24.16 1.17 -8.50
C GLY A 615 -25.21 0.07 -8.61
N GLN A 616 -24.93 -0.98 -9.39
CA GLN A 616 -25.84 -2.08 -9.71
C GLN A 616 -25.55 -3.33 -8.87
N VAL A 617 -26.60 -4.08 -8.53
CA VAL A 617 -26.48 -5.47 -8.09
C VAL A 617 -26.68 -6.43 -9.26
N LEU A 618 -25.94 -7.52 -9.26
CA LEU A 618 -26.06 -8.63 -10.21
C LEU A 618 -27.22 -9.56 -9.82
N PRO A 619 -27.88 -10.20 -10.79
CA PRO A 619 -28.74 -11.36 -10.54
C PRO A 619 -28.03 -12.48 -9.77
N ASP A 620 -28.78 -13.35 -9.09
CA ASP A 620 -28.20 -14.38 -8.21
C ASP A 620 -27.55 -15.52 -8.97
N ASP A 621 -28.01 -15.83 -10.19
CA ASP A 621 -27.33 -16.72 -11.12
C ASP A 621 -25.97 -16.15 -11.57
N VAL A 622 -25.89 -14.82 -11.76
CA VAL A 622 -24.64 -14.14 -12.20
C VAL A 622 -23.67 -13.88 -11.04
N SER A 623 -24.17 -13.69 -9.81
CA SER A 623 -23.37 -13.56 -8.58
C SER A 623 -23.13 -14.89 -7.83
N GLY A 624 -23.77 -15.97 -8.29
CA GLY A 624 -23.48 -17.36 -7.95
C GLY A 624 -22.59 -18.07 -8.98
N ASP A 625 -22.33 -17.46 -10.14
CA ASP A 625 -21.48 -18.00 -11.20
C ASP A 625 -19.99 -17.99 -10.81
N TYR A 626 -19.55 -19.09 -10.19
CA TYR A 626 -18.14 -19.38 -9.89
C TYR A 626 -17.27 -19.40 -11.16
N ASN A 627 -17.84 -19.75 -12.32
CA ASN A 627 -17.21 -19.74 -13.65
C ASN A 627 -15.87 -20.50 -13.65
N ASP A 628 -15.86 -21.79 -13.28
CA ASP A 628 -14.63 -22.56 -13.24
C ASP A 628 -14.24 -23.15 -14.62
N ASP A 629 -12.94 -23.18 -14.91
CA ASP A 629 -12.35 -23.75 -16.12
C ASP A 629 -11.13 -24.61 -15.72
N TRP A 630 -11.30 -25.93 -15.80
CA TRP A 630 -10.32 -26.95 -15.42
C TRP A 630 -9.12 -27.02 -16.38
N LYS A 631 -9.12 -26.25 -17.48
CA LYS A 631 -7.92 -26.02 -18.30
C LYS A 631 -6.81 -25.28 -17.54
N TYR A 632 -7.17 -24.48 -16.53
CA TYR A 632 -6.23 -23.68 -15.73
C TYR A 632 -6.16 -24.18 -14.29
N ASP A 633 -4.96 -24.07 -13.71
CA ASP A 633 -4.70 -24.11 -12.26
C ASP A 633 -5.62 -23.15 -11.49
N GLY A 634 -5.88 -23.42 -10.22
CA GLY A 634 -6.69 -22.55 -9.36
C GLY A 634 -6.19 -21.11 -9.29
N TRP A 635 -4.88 -20.91 -9.00
CA TRP A 635 -4.28 -19.57 -9.01
C TRP A 635 -4.40 -18.86 -10.37
N ALA A 636 -4.23 -19.59 -11.48
CA ALA A 636 -4.42 -19.04 -12.82
C ALA A 636 -5.90 -18.79 -13.15
N ARG A 637 -6.84 -19.57 -12.61
CA ARG A 637 -8.27 -19.39 -12.79
C ARG A 637 -8.78 -18.14 -12.08
N ILE A 638 -8.26 -17.87 -10.88
CA ILE A 638 -8.59 -16.68 -10.08
C ILE A 638 -8.04 -15.40 -10.71
N CYS A 639 -6.91 -15.48 -11.41
CA CYS A 639 -6.29 -14.32 -12.04
C CYS A 639 -7.04 -13.75 -13.28
N PRO A 640 -6.92 -12.43 -13.55
CA PRO A 640 -7.45 -11.80 -14.75
C PRO A 640 -6.97 -12.47 -16.05
N PRO A 641 -7.82 -12.56 -17.10
CA PRO A 641 -7.52 -13.32 -18.32
C PRO A 641 -6.26 -12.91 -19.09
N ASP A 642 -5.81 -11.66 -18.95
CA ASP A 642 -4.64 -11.10 -19.62
C ASP A 642 -3.39 -11.03 -18.73
N SER A 643 -3.45 -11.54 -17.49
CA SER A 643 -2.32 -11.56 -16.54
C SER A 643 -1.15 -12.46 -17.00
N PRO A 644 0.07 -12.26 -16.48
CA PRO A 644 1.18 -13.21 -16.60
C PRO A 644 0.86 -14.64 -16.13
N MET A 645 0.13 -14.82 -15.01
CA MET A 645 -0.20 -16.15 -14.47
C MET A 645 -1.05 -17.01 -15.43
N ARG A 646 -1.90 -16.41 -16.29
CA ARG A 646 -2.65 -17.15 -17.33
C ARG A 646 -1.80 -17.77 -18.45
N LYS A 647 -0.49 -17.47 -18.49
CA LYS A 647 0.42 -17.77 -19.62
C LYS A 647 1.56 -18.71 -19.24
N VAL A 648 1.78 -18.96 -17.95
CA VAL A 648 2.71 -20.00 -17.51
C VAL A 648 2.07 -21.38 -17.62
N ALA A 649 2.87 -22.44 -17.70
CA ALA A 649 2.37 -23.80 -17.61
C ALA A 649 1.79 -24.09 -16.20
N SER A 650 0.93 -25.10 -16.09
CA SER A 650 0.43 -25.55 -14.78
C SER A 650 1.56 -25.89 -13.82
N PHE A 651 1.31 -25.76 -12.52
CA PHE A 651 2.25 -26.09 -11.45
C PHE A 651 2.78 -27.51 -11.61
N ASP A 652 1.89 -28.49 -11.82
CA ASP A 652 2.26 -29.89 -12.01
C ASP A 652 3.15 -30.11 -13.25
N LYS A 653 2.90 -29.37 -14.35
CA LYS A 653 3.77 -29.40 -15.55
C LYS A 653 5.12 -28.74 -15.30
N ARG A 654 5.18 -27.67 -14.49
CA ARG A 654 6.44 -27.05 -14.04
C ARG A 654 7.23 -27.99 -13.13
N MET A 655 6.58 -28.68 -12.19
CA MET A 655 7.22 -29.66 -11.33
C MET A 655 7.75 -30.86 -12.12
N ALA A 656 6.92 -31.45 -12.99
CA ALA A 656 7.31 -32.60 -13.82
C ALA A 656 8.45 -32.28 -14.80
N SER A 657 8.48 -31.07 -15.38
CA SER A 657 9.58 -30.59 -16.22
C SER A 657 10.79 -30.06 -15.45
N LYS A 658 10.76 -30.10 -14.10
CA LYS A 658 11.78 -29.53 -13.19
C LYS A 658 12.08 -28.05 -13.51
N GLN A 659 11.05 -27.28 -13.89
CA GLN A 659 11.12 -25.84 -14.06
C GLN A 659 11.22 -25.13 -12.70
N ILE A 660 12.41 -25.18 -12.13
CA ILE A 660 12.84 -24.40 -10.98
C ILE A 660 12.88 -22.91 -11.35
N TYR A 661 12.60 -22.02 -10.40
CA TYR A 661 12.78 -20.58 -10.57
C TYR A 661 14.22 -20.22 -10.97
N LYS A 662 14.37 -19.23 -11.84
CA LYS A 662 15.67 -18.67 -12.22
C LYS A 662 15.62 -17.16 -11.96
N PRO A 663 16.49 -16.62 -11.09
CA PRO A 663 16.56 -15.18 -10.84
C PRO A 663 16.73 -14.37 -12.15
N PRO A 664 16.16 -13.16 -12.23
CA PRO A 664 16.30 -12.31 -13.40
C PRO A 664 17.77 -11.90 -13.61
N LYS A 665 18.22 -11.85 -14.87
CA LYS A 665 19.58 -11.37 -15.20
C LYS A 665 19.80 -9.90 -14.86
N GLN A 666 18.75 -9.08 -14.94
CA GLN A 666 18.79 -7.67 -14.56
C GLN A 666 18.32 -7.54 -13.11
N ARG A 667 19.14 -6.91 -12.27
CA ARG A 667 18.81 -6.66 -10.86
C ARG A 667 17.71 -5.60 -10.74
N SER A 668 16.97 -5.68 -9.64
CA SER A 668 15.91 -4.73 -9.30
C SER A 668 15.74 -4.60 -7.79
N PHE A 669 15.00 -3.60 -7.35
CA PHE A 669 14.48 -3.45 -5.99
C PHE A 669 12.96 -3.26 -6.03
N ILE A 670 12.25 -3.54 -4.94
CA ILE A 670 10.82 -3.20 -4.82
C ILE A 670 10.67 -1.68 -4.63
N ARG A 671 10.02 -1.00 -5.57
CA ARG A 671 9.50 0.38 -5.44
C ARG A 671 8.09 0.40 -4.85
N ASP A 672 7.26 -0.56 -5.23
CA ASP A 672 5.83 -0.61 -4.93
C ASP A 672 5.46 -2.00 -4.40
N HIS A 673 5.48 -2.15 -3.07
CA HIS A 673 5.42 -3.44 -2.40
C HIS A 673 4.08 -4.17 -2.61
N PRO A 674 2.90 -3.53 -2.54
CA PRO A 674 1.64 -4.18 -2.86
C PRO A 674 1.57 -4.71 -4.31
N LYS A 675 2.28 -4.10 -5.27
CA LYS A 675 2.36 -4.63 -6.65
C LYS A 675 3.28 -5.86 -6.76
N SER A 676 4.44 -5.87 -6.09
CA SER A 676 5.34 -7.03 -6.12
C SER A 676 4.79 -8.26 -5.37
N MET A 677 3.83 -8.06 -4.46
CA MET A 677 3.06 -9.13 -3.83
C MET A 677 2.08 -9.84 -4.80
N ASP A 678 1.64 -9.19 -5.89
CA ASP A 678 0.53 -9.71 -6.69
C ASP A 678 0.93 -10.92 -7.55
N LEU A 679 0.55 -12.11 -7.06
CA LEU A 679 0.75 -13.41 -7.68
C LEU A 679 0.27 -13.50 -9.14
N CYS A 680 -0.72 -12.71 -9.56
CA CYS A 680 -1.14 -12.67 -10.97
C CYS A 680 -0.08 -12.11 -11.90
N TYR A 681 0.70 -11.15 -11.42
CA TYR A 681 1.73 -10.45 -12.17
C TYR A 681 3.13 -11.01 -11.87
N HIS A 682 3.30 -11.67 -10.72
CA HIS A 682 4.51 -12.36 -10.26
C HIS A 682 4.30 -13.89 -10.13
N PRO A 683 4.12 -14.63 -11.24
CA PRO A 683 3.94 -16.08 -11.21
C PRO A 683 5.15 -16.86 -10.68
N GLU A 684 6.31 -16.22 -10.55
CA GLU A 684 7.48 -16.68 -9.81
C GLU A 684 7.21 -16.86 -8.31
N ASN A 685 6.41 -16.00 -7.67
CA ASN A 685 6.07 -16.11 -6.25
C ASN A 685 5.39 -17.47 -5.95
N GLN A 686 4.63 -18.01 -6.92
CA GLN A 686 4.04 -19.34 -6.81
C GLN A 686 5.09 -20.43 -6.55
N LEU A 687 6.27 -20.33 -7.15
CA LEU A 687 7.34 -21.33 -6.99
C LEU A 687 8.21 -21.08 -5.75
N LEU A 688 8.11 -19.89 -5.15
CA LEU A 688 9.04 -19.38 -4.13
C LEU A 688 8.43 -19.23 -2.73
N HIS A 689 7.11 -19.29 -2.60
CA HIS A 689 6.42 -19.08 -1.33
C HIS A 689 5.48 -20.26 -1.01
N GLY A 690 5.60 -20.84 0.19
CA GLY A 690 4.95 -22.10 0.56
C GLY A 690 3.43 -22.07 0.42
N PHE A 691 2.78 -20.99 0.90
CA PHE A 691 1.33 -20.76 0.74
C PHE A 691 0.82 -20.93 -0.72
N SER A 692 1.63 -20.56 -1.71
CA SER A 692 1.27 -20.59 -3.13
C SER A 692 1.91 -21.73 -3.92
N ALA A 693 2.78 -22.54 -3.32
CA ALA A 693 3.59 -23.58 -3.99
C ALA A 693 2.83 -24.89 -4.28
N TRP A 694 1.67 -24.73 -4.91
CA TRP A 694 0.76 -25.76 -5.39
C TRP A 694 -0.15 -25.17 -6.50
N SER A 695 -1.06 -25.97 -7.05
CA SER A 695 -1.95 -25.55 -8.15
C SER A 695 -3.03 -24.52 -7.74
N GLY A 696 -3.24 -24.29 -6.44
CA GLY A 696 -4.14 -23.28 -5.90
C GLY A 696 -5.62 -23.68 -5.83
N PRO A 697 -6.44 -22.93 -5.05
CA PRO A 697 -7.86 -23.23 -4.85
C PRO A 697 -8.68 -22.98 -6.12
N ARG A 698 -9.76 -23.75 -6.31
CA ARG A 698 -10.75 -23.45 -7.36
C ARG A 698 -11.53 -22.18 -6.99
N PRO A 699 -11.98 -21.37 -7.96
CA PRO A 699 -12.77 -20.18 -7.69
C PRO A 699 -14.11 -20.54 -7.01
N GLY A 700 -14.51 -19.74 -6.03
CA GLY A 700 -15.80 -19.85 -5.36
C GLY A 700 -16.72 -18.66 -5.64
N ILE A 701 -17.69 -18.49 -4.75
CA ILE A 701 -18.60 -17.34 -4.68
C ILE A 701 -18.32 -16.52 -3.42
N LEU A 702 -18.78 -15.27 -3.38
CA LEU A 702 -18.54 -14.38 -2.25
C LEU A 702 -19.33 -14.78 -0.99
N TYR A 703 -18.61 -15.01 0.11
CA TYR A 703 -19.11 -15.12 1.48
C TYR A 703 -18.45 -14.01 2.32
N PRO A 704 -19.18 -13.32 3.21
CA PRO A 704 -18.62 -12.23 4.02
C PRO A 704 -17.86 -12.77 5.24
N LEU A 705 -16.75 -13.46 4.98
CA LEU A 705 -15.85 -14.02 6.00
C LEU A 705 -14.74 -13.01 6.35
N PHE A 706 -14.49 -12.83 7.64
CA PHE A 706 -13.42 -11.97 8.17
C PHE A 706 -12.16 -12.80 8.47
N VAL A 707 -10.98 -12.31 8.07
CA VAL A 707 -9.72 -13.07 8.14
C VAL A 707 -8.51 -12.20 8.53
N SER A 708 -7.55 -12.81 9.22
CA SER A 708 -6.34 -12.13 9.71
C SER A 708 -5.27 -11.85 8.65
N THR A 709 -5.39 -12.42 7.45
CA THR A 709 -4.47 -12.23 6.32
C THR A 709 -5.18 -12.43 4.99
N SER A 710 -4.74 -11.79 3.92
CA SER A 710 -5.29 -11.93 2.58
C SER A 710 -4.21 -11.75 1.52
N THR A 711 -4.35 -12.34 0.32
CA THR A 711 -3.50 -11.98 -0.84
C THR A 711 -4.23 -11.01 -1.77
N SER A 712 -3.59 -10.52 -2.84
CA SER A 712 -4.26 -9.77 -3.92
C SER A 712 -5.47 -10.49 -4.52
N LEU A 713 -5.45 -11.82 -4.49
CA LEU A 713 -6.41 -12.70 -5.19
C LEU A 713 -7.70 -12.93 -4.42
N HIS A 714 -7.60 -12.86 -3.10
CA HIS A 714 -8.68 -13.21 -2.17
C HIS A 714 -9.68 -12.06 -2.02
N SER A 715 -10.90 -12.41 -1.61
CA SER A 715 -12.02 -11.47 -1.39
C SER A 715 -12.47 -11.44 0.07
N ASP A 716 -11.85 -12.20 0.97
CA ASP A 716 -12.12 -12.15 2.41
C ASP A 716 -11.94 -10.73 2.99
N MET A 717 -12.69 -10.39 4.03
CA MET A 717 -12.58 -9.12 4.74
C MET A 717 -11.35 -9.15 5.66
N LEU A 718 -10.31 -8.42 5.28
CA LEU A 718 -9.06 -8.33 6.05
C LEU A 718 -9.30 -7.51 7.33
N ILE A 719 -9.06 -8.11 8.49
CA ILE A 719 -9.10 -7.41 9.80
C ILE A 719 -7.72 -6.88 10.19
N SER A 720 -7.67 -6.02 11.21
CA SER A 720 -6.44 -5.77 11.97
C SER A 720 -6.24 -6.89 13.00
N PRO A 721 -5.26 -7.81 12.84
CA PRO A 721 -5.20 -9.01 13.64
C PRO A 721 -4.49 -8.76 14.97
N VAL A 722 -5.18 -9.03 16.08
CA VAL A 722 -4.67 -8.77 17.44
C VAL A 722 -3.45 -9.62 17.82
N ASP A 723 -3.23 -10.76 17.14
CA ASP A 723 -1.98 -11.54 17.25
C ASP A 723 -0.70 -10.76 16.86
N GLN A 724 -0.82 -9.60 16.17
CA GLN A 724 0.32 -8.69 15.95
C GLN A 724 0.56 -7.70 17.09
N TRP A 725 -0.38 -7.57 18.03
CA TRP A 725 -0.36 -6.54 19.06
C TRP A 725 0.58 -6.90 20.22
N ASP A 726 1.88 -6.81 19.96
CA ASP A 726 2.94 -7.15 20.89
C ASP A 726 3.63 -5.90 21.50
N HIS A 727 3.72 -5.88 22.83
CA HIS A 727 4.40 -4.83 23.61
C HIS A 727 5.82 -5.23 24.04
N THR A 728 6.24 -6.48 23.86
CA THR A 728 7.36 -7.08 24.59
C THR A 728 8.74 -6.81 23.98
N ILE A 729 9.30 -5.64 24.30
CA ILE A 729 10.76 -5.43 24.29
C ILE A 729 11.12 -4.78 25.62
N GLN A 730 11.85 -5.50 26.48
CA GLN A 730 12.24 -4.99 27.81
C GLN A 730 13.47 -4.06 27.74
N THR A 731 14.42 -4.41 26.87
CA THR A 731 15.67 -3.68 26.63
C THR A 731 15.86 -3.56 25.12
N ASP A 732 16.12 -2.35 24.64
CA ASP A 732 16.35 -2.03 23.23
C ASP A 732 17.50 -1.01 23.16
N PRO A 733 18.76 -1.46 22.91
CA PRO A 733 19.91 -0.56 22.86
C PRO A 733 19.70 0.58 21.85
N ALA A 734 20.35 1.73 22.07
CA ALA A 734 20.39 2.78 21.04
C ALA A 734 21.10 2.22 19.79
N TRP A 735 20.86 2.83 18.62
CA TRP A 735 21.43 2.33 17.35
C TRP A 735 22.95 2.15 17.41
N GLU A 736 23.64 3.09 18.05
CA GLU A 736 25.08 3.10 18.30
C GLU A 736 25.56 1.93 19.19
N ASP A 737 24.72 1.51 20.15
CA ASP A 737 25.05 0.51 21.17
C ASP A 737 24.67 -0.93 20.77
N LYS A 738 24.09 -1.13 19.57
CA LYS A 738 23.69 -2.46 19.08
C LYS A 738 24.90 -3.28 18.68
N GLU A 739 25.22 -4.31 19.47
CA GLU A 739 26.39 -5.18 19.33
C GLU A 739 26.56 -5.84 17.95
N HIS A 740 25.48 -5.98 17.18
CA HIS A 740 25.47 -6.80 15.97
C HIS A 740 25.06 -6.02 14.72
N ASN A 741 26.05 -5.60 13.93
CA ASN A 741 25.90 -5.00 12.60
C ASN A 741 25.50 -6.04 11.52
N LYS A 742 24.43 -6.81 11.78
CA LYS A 742 23.98 -7.97 10.99
C LYS A 742 22.46 -8.04 10.88
N VAL A 743 21.96 -8.76 9.88
CA VAL A 743 20.57 -9.19 9.80
C VAL A 743 20.36 -10.46 10.61
N VAL A 744 19.48 -10.40 11.61
CA VAL A 744 19.02 -11.58 12.34
C VAL A 744 17.68 -12.09 11.81
N TRP A 745 17.55 -13.41 11.76
CA TRP A 745 16.27 -14.10 11.68
C TRP A 745 16.24 -15.29 12.64
N ARG A 746 15.10 -15.42 13.32
CA ARG A 746 14.69 -16.59 14.09
C ARG A 746 13.20 -16.84 13.88
N GLY A 747 12.83 -18.11 13.71
CA GLY A 747 11.46 -18.59 13.57
C GLY A 747 11.41 -20.09 13.37
N THR A 748 10.23 -20.70 13.47
CA THR A 748 10.04 -22.12 13.16
C THR A 748 9.93 -22.35 11.64
N THR A 749 9.87 -23.61 11.22
CA THR A 749 9.63 -24.01 9.82
C THR A 749 8.25 -23.62 9.26
N THR A 750 7.38 -22.99 10.08
CA THR A 750 6.04 -22.55 9.71
C THR A 750 6.01 -21.76 8.39
N GLY A 751 5.13 -22.14 7.47
CA GLY A 751 5.07 -21.58 6.12
C GLY A 751 5.59 -22.48 5.01
N ALA A 752 5.83 -23.76 5.29
CA ALA A 752 6.16 -24.78 4.31
C ALA A 752 5.62 -26.14 4.75
N ASP A 753 4.96 -26.88 3.85
CA ASP A 753 4.75 -28.31 4.04
C ASP A 753 6.06 -29.03 3.69
N LEU A 754 6.73 -29.63 4.69
CA LEU A 754 8.03 -30.28 4.49
C LEU A 754 7.90 -31.68 3.86
N THR A 755 6.69 -32.23 3.72
CA THR A 755 6.46 -33.44 2.91
C THR A 755 6.65 -33.16 1.42
N ILE A 756 6.33 -31.95 0.98
CA ILE A 756 6.45 -31.52 -0.42
C ILE A 756 7.89 -31.08 -0.68
N ASP A 757 8.65 -31.94 -1.37
CA ASP A 757 10.08 -31.72 -1.67
C ASP A 757 10.39 -30.36 -2.31
N HIS A 758 9.47 -29.84 -3.14
CA HIS A 758 9.59 -28.50 -3.71
C HIS A 758 9.46 -27.40 -2.64
N MET A 759 8.44 -27.45 -1.77
CA MET A 759 8.29 -26.47 -0.68
C MET A 759 9.48 -26.53 0.28
N ARG A 760 9.90 -27.74 0.69
CA ARG A 760 11.06 -27.98 1.55
C ARG A 760 12.35 -27.32 1.06
N LYS A 761 12.51 -27.15 -0.26
CA LYS A 761 13.70 -26.56 -0.90
C LYS A 761 13.53 -25.10 -1.33
N TRP A 762 12.34 -24.71 -1.78
CA TRP A 762 12.11 -23.45 -2.50
C TRP A 762 11.15 -22.46 -1.82
N SER A 763 10.52 -22.83 -0.70
CA SER A 763 9.76 -21.87 0.11
C SER A 763 10.69 -20.84 0.80
N GLN A 764 10.08 -19.77 1.31
CA GLN A 764 10.73 -18.57 1.77
C GLN A 764 11.69 -18.78 2.96
N ARG A 765 11.33 -19.57 3.97
CA ARG A 765 12.20 -19.77 5.16
C ARG A 765 13.37 -20.73 4.91
N PRO A 766 13.20 -21.91 4.28
CA PRO A 766 14.34 -22.76 3.89
C PRO A 766 15.34 -22.02 2.98
N ARG A 767 14.89 -21.20 2.03
CA ARG A 767 15.81 -20.39 1.21
C ARG A 767 16.58 -19.36 2.03
N LEU A 768 15.90 -18.62 2.93
CA LEU A 768 16.55 -17.67 3.83
C LEU A 768 17.63 -18.36 4.67
N CYS A 769 17.28 -19.45 5.36
CA CYS A 769 18.19 -20.23 6.19
C CYS A 769 19.31 -20.94 5.40
N LYS A 770 19.22 -21.03 4.07
CA LYS A 770 20.32 -21.53 3.22
C LYS A 770 21.35 -20.46 2.85
N LEU A 771 21.04 -19.16 2.97
CA LEU A 771 21.98 -18.08 2.62
C LEU A 771 23.34 -18.16 3.33
N PRO A 772 23.44 -18.50 4.64
CA PRO A 772 24.73 -18.73 5.33
C PRO A 772 25.64 -19.81 4.71
N PHE A 773 25.07 -20.71 3.90
CA PHE A 773 25.78 -21.82 3.25
C PHE A 773 26.16 -21.53 1.79
N THR A 774 25.84 -20.34 1.26
CA THR A 774 26.11 -19.95 -0.14
C THR A 774 27.60 -20.01 -0.45
N SER A 775 27.99 -20.76 -1.49
CA SER A 775 29.37 -20.93 -1.93
C SER A 775 29.71 -20.06 -3.15
N GLY A 776 30.99 -20.07 -3.55
CA GLY A 776 31.49 -19.22 -4.65
C GLY A 776 31.72 -17.76 -4.24
N SER A 777 31.65 -16.86 -5.22
CA SER A 777 31.84 -15.42 -5.07
C SER A 777 30.63 -14.65 -5.55
N VAL A 778 30.32 -13.53 -4.89
CA VAL A 778 29.32 -12.55 -5.30
C VAL A 778 30.02 -11.26 -5.73
N GLU A 779 29.46 -10.60 -6.73
CA GLU A 779 29.82 -9.23 -7.13
C GLU A 779 28.62 -8.34 -6.82
N LEU A 780 28.78 -7.36 -5.93
CA LEU A 780 27.68 -6.56 -5.39
C LEU A 780 27.91 -5.07 -5.68
N PRO A 781 26.85 -4.31 -6.00
CA PRO A 781 26.93 -2.85 -6.10
C PRO A 781 26.92 -2.21 -4.71
N PHE A 782 27.68 -1.15 -4.55
CA PHE A 782 27.73 -0.30 -3.37
C PHE A 782 28.12 1.13 -3.76
N ALA A 783 28.28 2.02 -2.78
CA ALA A 783 28.56 3.43 -3.02
C ALA A 783 29.66 3.94 -2.06
N PRO A 784 30.94 3.61 -2.32
CA PRO A 784 32.06 3.93 -1.41
C PRO A 784 32.52 5.39 -1.45
N LYS A 785 31.95 6.19 -2.37
CA LYS A 785 32.33 7.59 -2.65
C LYS A 785 31.20 8.57 -2.32
N ASP A 786 30.26 8.14 -1.50
CA ASP A 786 29.11 8.95 -1.09
C ASP A 786 29.51 9.87 0.07
N GLU A 787 29.29 11.16 -0.11
CA GLU A 787 29.50 12.16 0.94
C GLU A 787 28.19 12.38 1.73
N PRO A 788 28.25 12.91 2.97
CA PRO A 788 27.04 13.13 3.78
C PRO A 788 25.97 13.94 3.03
N ARG A 789 24.87 13.26 2.65
CA ARG A 789 23.73 13.77 1.86
C ARG A 789 24.01 14.06 0.37
N VAL A 790 25.16 13.65 -0.16
CA VAL A 790 25.53 13.79 -1.58
C VAL A 790 25.89 12.42 -2.17
N PRO A 791 24.94 11.75 -2.85
CA PRO A 791 25.20 10.47 -3.53
C PRO A 791 26.28 10.60 -4.60
N GLY A 792 27.32 9.78 -4.47
CA GLY A 792 28.40 9.61 -5.44
C GLY A 792 28.09 8.50 -6.45
N PRO A 793 29.07 8.09 -7.26
CA PRO A 793 28.90 7.03 -8.25
C PRO A 793 28.81 5.64 -7.60
N MET A 794 27.91 4.81 -8.13
CA MET A 794 27.82 3.38 -7.79
C MET A 794 29.03 2.62 -8.33
N GLU A 795 29.68 1.83 -7.47
CA GLU A 795 30.79 0.93 -7.83
C GLU A 795 30.39 -0.52 -7.54
N THR A 796 31.23 -1.51 -7.90
CA THR A 796 31.05 -2.91 -7.49
C THR A 796 32.26 -3.44 -6.72
N PHE A 797 32.02 -4.32 -5.74
CA PHE A 797 33.06 -5.12 -5.09
C PHE A 797 32.76 -6.61 -5.24
N GLN A 798 33.81 -7.43 -5.19
CA GLN A 798 33.71 -8.89 -5.26
C GLN A 798 34.18 -9.52 -3.96
N ALA A 799 33.38 -10.42 -3.38
CA ALA A 799 33.69 -11.13 -2.14
C ALA A 799 33.26 -12.60 -2.19
N ARG A 800 33.89 -13.45 -1.37
CA ARG A 800 33.48 -14.85 -1.20
C ARG A 800 32.13 -14.90 -0.49
N ALA A 801 31.11 -15.45 -1.15
CA ALA A 801 29.72 -15.44 -0.69
C ALA A 801 29.57 -15.98 0.75
N GLN A 802 30.24 -17.09 1.05
CA GLN A 802 30.20 -17.74 2.38
C GLN A 802 30.84 -16.91 3.50
N ALA A 803 31.86 -16.10 3.19
CA ALA A 803 32.49 -15.23 4.18
C ALA A 803 31.61 -14.01 4.46
N LEU A 804 31.09 -13.41 3.39
CA LEU A 804 30.17 -12.28 3.45
C LEU A 804 28.85 -12.64 4.14
N ALA A 805 28.30 -13.84 3.89
CA ALA A 805 27.12 -14.35 4.57
C ALA A 805 27.33 -14.49 6.09
N ARG A 806 28.49 -14.99 6.54
CA ARG A 806 28.84 -15.04 7.97
C ARG A 806 29.05 -13.66 8.58
N HIS A 807 29.42 -12.68 7.77
CA HIS A 807 29.56 -11.29 8.20
C HIS A 807 28.20 -10.61 8.37
N TRP A 808 27.28 -10.73 7.40
CA TRP A 808 26.00 -10.01 7.43
C TRP A 808 24.78 -10.77 7.95
N PHE A 809 24.77 -12.11 7.97
CA PHE A 809 23.55 -12.90 8.23
C PHE A 809 23.72 -13.86 9.41
N ASP A 810 22.75 -13.86 10.31
CA ASP A 810 22.55 -14.89 11.32
C ASP A 810 21.09 -15.38 11.27
N PHE A 811 20.86 -16.35 10.38
CA PHE A 811 19.55 -16.92 10.08
C PHE A 811 19.51 -18.37 10.57
N ARG A 812 18.61 -18.66 11.51
CA ARG A 812 18.47 -20.00 12.11
C ARG A 812 17.00 -20.34 12.37
N PHE A 813 16.66 -21.60 12.27
CA PHE A 813 15.38 -22.09 12.75
C PHE A 813 15.36 -22.22 14.28
N LEU A 814 14.16 -22.27 14.87
CA LEU A 814 13.95 -22.39 16.31
C LEU A 814 13.42 -23.77 16.71
N GLY A 815 14.10 -24.42 17.66
CA GLY A 815 13.71 -25.71 18.25
C GLY A 815 13.85 -26.88 17.27
N GLU A 816 12.76 -27.62 17.08
CA GLU A 816 12.65 -28.79 16.18
C GLU A 816 11.95 -28.42 14.86
N ALA A 817 12.14 -29.21 13.80
CA ALA A 817 11.39 -29.07 12.56
C ALA A 817 9.92 -29.45 12.74
N LYS A 818 9.02 -28.68 12.09
CA LYS A 818 7.56 -28.86 12.15
C LYS A 818 6.97 -28.90 10.73
N GLN A 819 5.78 -29.45 10.58
CA GLN A 819 5.14 -29.74 9.27
C GLN A 819 5.90 -30.81 8.43
N CYS A 820 6.59 -31.74 9.10
CA CYS A 820 7.07 -32.99 8.51
C CYS A 820 5.93 -34.04 8.47
N GLY A 821 6.07 -35.07 7.61
CA GLY A 821 5.15 -36.22 7.59
C GLY A 821 5.49 -37.30 8.62
N ASP A 822 6.76 -37.38 9.01
CA ASP A 822 7.32 -38.34 9.97
C ASP A 822 8.58 -37.75 10.63
N PRO A 823 9.08 -38.32 11.76
CA PRO A 823 10.27 -37.81 12.43
C PRO A 823 11.55 -37.91 11.61
N ALA A 824 11.76 -38.98 10.83
CA ALA A 824 12.98 -39.15 10.02
C ALA A 824 13.11 -38.08 8.91
N MET A 825 11.97 -37.56 8.43
CA MET A 825 11.91 -36.41 7.55
C MET A 825 12.30 -35.09 8.26
N CYS A 826 11.91 -34.91 9.52
CA CYS A 826 12.42 -33.80 10.35
C CYS A 826 13.93 -33.95 10.57
N ASP A 827 14.40 -35.10 11.06
CA ASP A 827 15.82 -35.41 11.26
C ASP A 827 16.65 -35.14 9.99
N SER A 828 16.09 -35.42 8.81
CA SER A 828 16.74 -35.20 7.51
C SER A 828 16.80 -33.72 7.12
N PHE A 829 15.74 -32.96 7.39
CA PHE A 829 15.68 -31.52 7.16
C PHE A 829 16.60 -30.75 8.12
N GLU A 830 16.65 -31.13 9.39
CA GLU A 830 17.41 -30.41 10.42
C GLU A 830 18.92 -30.35 10.11
N LYS A 831 19.47 -31.46 9.60
CA LYS A 831 20.88 -31.59 9.17
C LYS A 831 21.31 -30.61 8.08
N ASP A 832 20.36 -29.99 7.37
CA ASP A 832 20.61 -29.08 6.26
C ASP A 832 20.72 -27.59 6.70
N PHE A 833 20.47 -27.26 7.98
CA PHE A 833 20.33 -25.87 8.46
C PHE A 833 20.99 -25.60 9.82
N LEU A 834 21.00 -24.33 10.23
CA LEU A 834 21.37 -23.90 11.59
C LEU A 834 20.11 -23.77 12.46
N TRP A 835 20.23 -24.15 13.73
CA TRP A 835 19.16 -24.18 14.72
C TRP A 835 19.63 -23.55 16.03
N ASP A 836 18.71 -22.90 16.74
CA ASP A 836 18.87 -22.34 18.08
C ASP A 836 17.63 -22.65 18.95
N ASP A 837 17.78 -22.52 20.27
CA ASP A 837 16.64 -22.33 21.19
C ASP A 837 15.97 -20.96 21.00
N TRP A 838 14.82 -20.76 21.65
CA TRP A 838 14.04 -19.51 21.58
C TRP A 838 14.89 -18.27 21.90
N MET A 839 14.85 -17.29 20.99
CA MET A 839 15.56 -16.03 21.13
C MET A 839 14.66 -14.97 21.75
N ASP A 840 15.13 -14.37 22.85
CA ASP A 840 14.42 -13.29 23.53
C ASP A 840 14.32 -12.00 22.67
N PRO A 841 13.19 -11.27 22.69
CA PRO A 841 13.05 -10.01 21.97
C PRO A 841 14.10 -8.93 22.28
N ALA A 842 14.61 -8.84 23.52
CA ALA A 842 15.70 -7.93 23.85
C ALA A 842 17.01 -8.34 23.17
N LYS A 843 17.31 -9.65 23.14
CA LYS A 843 18.46 -10.18 22.39
C LYS A 843 18.31 -9.98 20.88
N GLN A 844 17.09 -10.08 20.35
CA GLN A 844 16.81 -9.72 18.97
C GLN A 844 17.02 -8.22 18.70
N ALA A 845 16.83 -7.35 19.71
CA ALA A 845 17.09 -5.91 19.62
C ALA A 845 18.59 -5.54 19.71
N GLU A 846 19.50 -6.45 20.06
CA GLU A 846 20.96 -6.23 19.99
C GLU A 846 21.48 -6.13 18.54
N TYR A 847 20.65 -6.47 17.54
CA TYR A 847 20.98 -6.42 16.12
C TYR A 847 20.50 -5.14 15.44
N LYS A 848 21.36 -4.51 14.63
CA LYS A 848 21.00 -3.34 13.81
C LYS A 848 19.95 -3.65 12.74
N TYR A 849 19.92 -4.87 12.21
CA TYR A 849 18.99 -5.26 11.14
C TYR A 849 18.17 -6.49 11.53
N VAL A 850 16.86 -6.44 11.29
CA VAL A 850 15.93 -7.57 11.54
C VAL A 850 15.14 -7.84 10.27
N ILE A 851 14.98 -9.11 9.88
CA ILE A 851 14.17 -9.47 8.70
C ILE A 851 12.82 -10.12 9.08
N ASP A 852 11.77 -9.58 8.49
CA ASP A 852 10.41 -10.08 8.58
C ASP A 852 10.04 -10.93 7.36
N VAL A 853 9.58 -12.16 7.62
CA VAL A 853 9.28 -13.18 6.60
C VAL A 853 8.07 -14.00 7.02
N ASP A 854 7.14 -14.15 6.08
CA ASP A 854 5.87 -14.88 6.17
C ASP A 854 5.99 -16.30 6.74
N GLY A 855 4.91 -16.75 7.38
CA GLY A 855 4.67 -18.12 7.80
C GLY A 855 3.71 -18.84 6.86
N ASN A 856 2.72 -19.55 7.41
CA ASN A 856 1.60 -20.09 6.62
C ASN A 856 0.80 -18.95 5.99
N GLY A 857 0.54 -17.91 6.79
CA GLY A 857 0.06 -16.60 6.39
C GLY A 857 1.12 -15.51 6.64
N TRP A 858 0.63 -14.32 6.95
CA TRP A 858 1.43 -13.14 7.33
C TRP A 858 2.29 -13.36 8.60
N SER A 859 3.19 -12.42 8.89
CA SER A 859 4.03 -12.46 10.10
C SER A 859 3.40 -11.72 11.27
N GLY A 860 3.10 -12.46 12.35
CA GLY A 860 2.66 -11.89 13.63
C GLY A 860 3.70 -10.98 14.30
N ARG A 861 4.98 -11.01 13.89
CA ARG A 861 6.08 -10.31 14.59
C ARG A 861 6.25 -8.85 14.18
N PHE A 862 5.68 -8.42 13.05
CA PHE A 862 6.12 -7.21 12.35
C PHE A 862 5.99 -5.93 13.20
N HIS A 863 4.89 -5.74 13.93
CA HIS A 863 4.69 -4.61 14.85
C HIS A 863 5.78 -4.52 15.93
N ARG A 864 6.14 -5.64 16.58
CA ARG A 864 7.24 -5.66 17.56
C ARG A 864 8.57 -5.28 16.92
N LEU A 865 8.89 -5.87 15.76
CA LEU A 865 10.13 -5.57 15.04
C LEU A 865 10.21 -4.08 14.68
N MET A 866 9.12 -3.50 14.20
CA MET A 866 9.02 -2.06 13.87
C MET A 866 9.19 -1.14 15.08
N LYS A 867 8.84 -1.58 16.30
CA LYS A 867 9.02 -0.83 17.55
C LYS A 867 10.41 -0.93 18.17
N SER A 868 11.29 -1.78 17.63
CA SER A 868 12.70 -1.81 18.04
C SER A 868 13.47 -0.63 17.42
N ASN A 869 14.61 -0.28 18.00
CA ASN A 869 15.54 0.70 17.41
C ASN A 869 16.26 0.15 16.16
N SER A 870 15.84 -0.98 15.59
CA SER A 870 16.53 -1.73 14.52
C SER A 870 15.85 -1.57 13.17
N MET A 871 16.60 -1.57 12.06
CA MET A 871 16.02 -1.40 10.73
C MET A 871 15.34 -2.69 10.27
N VAL A 872 14.04 -2.61 10.00
CA VAL A 872 13.25 -3.76 9.54
C VAL A 872 13.34 -3.92 8.02
N LEU A 873 13.78 -5.11 7.61
CA LEU A 873 13.69 -5.60 6.24
C LEU A 873 12.41 -6.46 6.15
N LYS A 874 11.56 -6.32 5.12
CA LYS A 874 10.31 -7.12 4.99
C LYS A 874 10.18 -7.79 3.63
N SER A 875 10.03 -9.12 3.64
CA SER A 875 9.71 -9.95 2.46
C SER A 875 8.39 -10.68 2.71
N THR A 876 7.32 -10.26 2.02
CA THR A 876 5.98 -10.86 2.15
C THR A 876 5.25 -10.98 0.81
N ILE A 877 4.30 -11.90 0.70
CA ILE A 877 3.29 -11.94 -0.37
C ILE A 877 1.88 -11.54 0.10
N PHE A 878 1.71 -11.15 1.37
CA PHE A 878 0.43 -10.80 1.97
C PHE A 878 0.29 -9.29 2.16
N PRO A 879 -0.60 -8.61 1.42
CA PRO A 879 -1.21 -7.35 1.80
C PRO A 879 -1.76 -7.39 3.24
N GLU A 880 -1.26 -6.49 4.09
CA GLU A 880 -1.67 -6.36 5.48
C GLU A 880 -2.52 -5.10 5.71
N TRP A 881 -3.33 -5.08 6.76
CA TRP A 881 -4.38 -4.08 6.99
C TRP A 881 -3.89 -2.61 6.99
N TYR A 882 -2.65 -2.38 7.44
CA TYR A 882 -1.99 -1.08 7.54
C TYR A 882 -1.29 -0.63 6.25
N GLN A 883 -1.32 -1.41 5.16
CA GLN A 883 -0.38 -1.22 4.03
C GLN A 883 -0.48 0.15 3.34
N ASP A 884 -1.66 0.77 3.33
CA ASP A 884 -1.86 2.10 2.72
C ASP A 884 -1.33 3.22 3.63
N MET A 885 -1.21 2.95 4.94
CA MET A 885 -0.81 3.87 6.00
C MET A 885 0.72 3.91 6.19
N ILE A 886 1.42 2.80 5.97
CA ILE A 886 2.90 2.71 6.03
C ILE A 886 3.57 3.25 4.75
N GLN A 887 4.88 3.48 4.76
CA GLN A 887 5.64 3.86 3.56
C GLN A 887 6.95 3.05 3.44
N PRO A 888 7.10 2.21 2.39
CA PRO A 888 8.38 1.59 2.05
C PRO A 888 9.47 2.64 1.76
N TRP A 889 10.72 2.32 2.12
CA TRP A 889 11.90 3.19 2.06
C TRP A 889 11.84 4.44 2.95
N VAL A 890 10.90 4.46 3.90
CA VAL A 890 10.86 5.45 4.99
C VAL A 890 10.76 4.74 6.33
N HIS A 891 9.83 3.79 6.49
CA HIS A 891 9.60 3.09 7.77
C HIS A 891 10.23 1.69 7.79
N TYR A 892 10.42 1.08 6.62
CA TYR A 892 11.05 -0.24 6.46
C TYR A 892 11.59 -0.40 5.04
N VAL A 893 12.47 -1.38 4.83
CA VAL A 893 12.98 -1.74 3.49
C VAL A 893 12.27 -2.98 2.95
N PRO A 894 11.58 -2.91 1.80
CA PRO A 894 11.00 -4.09 1.16
C PRO A 894 12.08 -4.94 0.48
N ILE A 895 11.97 -6.27 0.59
CA ILE A 895 12.90 -7.27 0.06
C ILE A 895 12.12 -8.25 -0.82
N GLN A 896 12.68 -8.64 -1.97
CA GLN A 896 12.05 -9.59 -2.89
C GLN A 896 11.91 -10.98 -2.27
N THR A 897 10.81 -11.67 -2.60
CA THR A 897 10.53 -13.05 -2.18
C THR A 897 11.69 -14.01 -2.49
N ASP A 898 12.47 -13.75 -3.54
CA ASP A 898 13.62 -14.57 -3.93
C ASP A 898 14.93 -14.25 -3.17
N PHE A 899 14.94 -13.17 -2.38
CA PHE A 899 16.07 -12.57 -1.66
C PHE A 899 17.25 -12.09 -2.54
N SER A 900 17.03 -11.85 -3.84
CA SER A 900 18.09 -11.39 -4.76
C SER A 900 18.60 -9.99 -4.46
N ASP A 901 17.75 -9.09 -3.93
CA ASP A 901 18.11 -7.74 -3.52
C ASP A 901 18.69 -7.65 -2.10
N LEU A 902 18.37 -8.59 -1.21
CA LEU A 902 18.87 -8.61 0.19
C LEU A 902 20.40 -8.43 0.28
N TRP A 903 21.17 -9.09 -0.58
CA TRP A 903 22.63 -8.94 -0.63
C TRP A 903 23.07 -7.53 -1.05
N THR A 904 22.35 -6.87 -1.97
CA THR A 904 22.67 -5.50 -2.39
C THR A 904 22.22 -4.48 -1.35
N THR A 905 21.07 -4.71 -0.71
CA THR A 905 20.61 -3.91 0.42
C THR A 905 21.66 -3.90 1.54
N MET A 906 22.25 -5.05 1.86
CA MET A 906 23.34 -5.11 2.84
C MET A 906 24.64 -4.48 2.35
N ALA A 907 25.02 -4.66 1.08
CA ALA A 907 26.18 -3.99 0.48
C ALA A 907 26.11 -2.45 0.56
N PHE A 908 24.90 -1.88 0.52
CA PHE A 908 24.68 -0.45 0.68
C PHE A 908 24.67 0.00 2.15
N PHE A 909 23.86 -0.63 3.01
CA PHE A 909 23.69 -0.18 4.40
C PHE A 909 24.85 -0.58 5.32
N ALA A 910 25.40 -1.79 5.18
CA ALA A 910 26.51 -2.28 6.00
C ALA A 910 27.89 -2.15 5.34
N GLY A 911 27.96 -1.66 4.09
CA GLY A 911 29.20 -1.48 3.34
C GLY A 911 29.76 -2.78 2.77
N ASP A 912 31.06 -2.81 2.47
CA ASP A 912 31.78 -4.01 2.02
C ASP A 912 32.08 -5.01 3.16
N ASN A 913 32.96 -5.99 2.93
CA ASN A 913 33.39 -6.94 3.96
C ASN A 913 34.34 -6.34 5.04
N LEU A 914 34.60 -5.03 5.00
CA LEU A 914 35.35 -4.25 5.98
C LEU A 914 34.50 -3.09 6.55
N GLY A 915 33.24 -2.93 6.11
CA GLY A 915 32.35 -1.82 6.48
C GLY A 915 32.55 -0.54 5.66
N GLN A 916 33.33 -0.55 4.57
CA GLN A 916 33.59 0.61 3.73
C GLN A 916 32.39 0.89 2.81
N GLY A 917 32.00 2.16 2.66
CA GLY A 917 30.80 2.55 1.90
C GLY A 917 29.47 2.23 2.61
N ALA A 918 29.49 2.01 3.92
CA ALA A 918 28.30 1.74 4.73
C ALA A 918 27.44 3.00 4.96
N HIS A 919 26.13 2.86 4.78
CA HIS A 919 25.13 3.92 4.98
C HIS A 919 24.39 3.73 6.32
N ASP A 920 25.16 3.63 7.41
CA ASP A 920 24.67 3.34 8.76
C ASP A 920 23.75 4.45 9.31
N ASP A 921 23.93 5.70 8.86
CA ASP A 921 23.09 6.85 9.19
C ASP A 921 21.70 6.77 8.53
N LEU A 922 21.63 6.37 7.26
CA LEU A 922 20.37 6.11 6.56
C LEU A 922 19.66 4.87 7.10
N ALA A 923 20.42 3.85 7.51
CA ALA A 923 19.87 2.68 8.19
C ALA A 923 19.22 3.05 9.53
N LYS A 924 19.92 3.87 10.33
CA LYS A 924 19.37 4.46 11.57
C LYS A 924 18.13 5.30 11.28
N GLU A 925 18.15 6.16 10.26
CA GLU A 925 17.01 7.03 9.95
C GLU A 925 15.74 6.22 9.62
N ILE A 926 15.86 5.15 8.83
CA ILE A 926 14.75 4.25 8.51
C ILE A 926 14.30 3.47 9.77
N ALA A 927 15.21 3.02 10.61
CA ALA A 927 14.87 2.34 11.88
C ALA A 927 14.06 3.27 12.81
N MET A 928 14.54 4.50 13.03
CA MET A 928 13.87 5.49 13.89
C MET A 928 12.52 5.91 13.32
N ALA A 929 12.41 6.12 12.00
CA ALA A 929 11.14 6.43 11.34
C ALA A 929 10.17 5.23 11.31
N GLY A 930 10.68 4.00 11.31
CA GLY A 930 9.89 2.79 11.51
C GLY A 930 9.24 2.73 12.89
N LYS A 931 10.04 3.00 13.93
CA LYS A 931 9.60 3.06 15.33
C LYS A 931 8.60 4.19 15.57
N ASP A 932 8.91 5.39 15.11
CA ASP A 932 8.03 6.56 15.21
C ASP A 932 6.67 6.33 14.52
N TRP A 933 6.67 5.66 13.36
CA TRP A 933 5.44 5.27 12.67
C TRP A 933 4.65 4.20 13.44
N ALA A 934 5.31 3.19 13.99
CA ALA A 934 4.62 2.16 14.77
C ALA A 934 4.00 2.74 16.06
N GLU A 935 4.72 3.60 16.78
CA GLU A 935 4.25 4.22 18.03
C GLU A 935 3.10 5.22 17.82
N LYS A 936 2.98 5.84 16.63
CA LYS A 936 1.97 6.90 16.35
C LYS A 936 0.85 6.50 15.39
N HIS A 937 1.04 5.45 14.58
CA HIS A 937 0.10 5.03 13.53
C HIS A 937 -0.24 3.53 13.57
N TRP A 938 0.39 2.78 14.48
CA TRP A 938 -0.02 1.44 14.88
C TRP A 938 -0.23 1.43 16.39
N ARG A 939 -1.21 2.19 16.88
CA ARG A 939 -1.72 2.12 18.25
C ARG A 939 -2.91 1.17 18.29
N TRP A 940 -3.27 0.66 19.47
CA TRP A 940 -4.51 -0.14 19.65
C TRP A 940 -5.73 0.59 19.08
N VAL A 941 -5.83 1.89 19.32
CA VAL A 941 -6.92 2.72 18.80
C VAL A 941 -6.89 2.91 17.28
N ASP A 942 -5.73 2.79 16.62
CA ASP A 942 -5.67 2.84 15.16
C ASP A 942 -6.25 1.55 14.54
N MET A 943 -6.11 0.42 15.25
CA MET A 943 -6.81 -0.83 14.95
C MET A 943 -8.33 -0.73 15.23
N GLU A 944 -8.73 -0.04 16.32
CA GLU A 944 -10.15 0.27 16.59
C GLU A 944 -10.76 1.13 15.47
N VAL A 945 -10.07 2.18 15.01
CA VAL A 945 -10.50 3.06 13.90
C VAL A 945 -10.63 2.28 12.58
N TYR A 946 -9.70 1.36 12.30
CA TYR A 946 -9.76 0.48 11.12
C TYR A 946 -10.93 -0.50 11.19
N MET A 947 -11.13 -1.17 12.34
CA MET A 947 -12.23 -2.12 12.53
C MET A 947 -13.59 -1.42 12.51
N TYR A 948 -13.74 -0.28 13.17
CA TYR A 948 -14.96 0.54 13.09
C TYR A 948 -15.24 0.93 11.63
N ARG A 949 -14.21 1.29 10.86
CA ARG A 949 -14.39 1.58 9.44
C ARG A 949 -14.92 0.37 8.66
N LEU A 950 -14.23 -0.77 8.78
CA LEU A 950 -14.63 -2.01 8.09
C LEU A 950 -16.06 -2.42 8.44
N LEU A 951 -16.45 -2.28 9.71
CA LEU A 951 -17.77 -2.69 10.21
C LEU A 951 -18.90 -1.74 9.76
N LEU A 952 -18.64 -0.46 9.50
CA LEU A 952 -19.61 0.43 8.83
C LEU A 952 -19.81 0.06 7.34
N GLU A 953 -18.73 -0.22 6.62
CA GLU A 953 -18.81 -0.67 5.23
C GLU A 953 -19.54 -2.04 5.15
N TYR A 954 -19.34 -2.92 6.13
CA TYR A 954 -20.04 -4.21 6.30
C TYR A 954 -21.51 -4.07 6.65
N ALA A 955 -21.87 -3.24 7.64
CA ALA A 955 -23.27 -2.95 7.98
C ALA A 955 -24.06 -2.43 6.76
N ARG A 956 -23.43 -1.57 5.94
CA ARG A 956 -24.03 -1.12 4.68
C ARG A 956 -24.25 -2.28 3.70
N MET A 957 -23.37 -3.27 3.63
CA MET A 957 -23.52 -4.41 2.72
C MET A 957 -24.69 -5.34 3.10
N ILE A 958 -24.86 -5.63 4.39
CA ILE A 958 -25.85 -6.61 4.88
C ILE A 958 -27.23 -5.96 5.17
N HIS A 959 -27.29 -4.74 5.72
CA HIS A 959 -28.54 -4.16 6.24
C HIS A 959 -29.27 -3.20 5.28
N ARG A 960 -28.68 -2.84 4.12
CA ARG A 960 -29.41 -2.07 3.09
C ARG A 960 -30.45 -2.98 2.42
N PRO A 961 -31.67 -2.53 2.09
CA PRO A 961 -32.64 -3.35 1.37
C PRO A 961 -32.30 -3.47 -0.12
N ASP A 962 -32.65 -4.60 -0.74
CA ASP A 962 -32.39 -4.91 -2.16
C ASP A 962 -32.90 -3.82 -3.14
N ASN A 963 -34.04 -3.19 -2.82
CA ASN A 963 -34.65 -2.13 -3.61
C ASN A 963 -34.23 -0.70 -3.20
N GLY A 964 -33.35 -0.56 -2.19
CA GLY A 964 -32.93 0.70 -1.61
C GLY A 964 -31.43 0.70 -1.30
N LEU A 965 -30.60 0.44 -2.32
CA LEU A 965 -29.14 0.26 -2.19
C LEU A 965 -28.37 1.46 -1.61
N GLN A 966 -29.03 2.62 -1.46
CA GLN A 966 -28.52 3.87 -0.88
C GLN A 966 -29.03 4.15 0.54
N ALA A 967 -29.95 3.33 1.10
CA ALA A 967 -30.59 3.61 2.39
C ALA A 967 -29.64 3.52 3.62
N MET A 968 -28.41 3.06 3.40
CA MET A 968 -27.31 3.00 4.38
C MET A 968 -26.11 3.85 3.93
N ASP A 969 -26.32 4.78 3.00
CA ASP A 969 -25.38 5.86 2.66
C ASP A 969 -25.66 7.11 3.53
N MET A 970 -24.65 7.97 3.68
CA MET A 970 -24.70 9.26 4.38
C MET A 970 -25.13 10.41 3.45
#